data_AF-A0A9P1BF61-F1
#
_entry.id   AF-A0A9P1BF61-F1
#
_cell.length_a   1.000
_cell.length_b   1.000
_cell.length_c   1.000
_cell.angle_alpha   90.00
_cell.angle_beta   90.00
_cell.angle_gamma   90.00
#
_symmetry.space_group_name_H-M   'P 1'
#
loop_
_entity.id
_entity.type
_entity.pdbx_description
1 polymer ?
#
loop_
_entity_poly.entity_id
_entity_poly.type
_entity_poly.pdbx_seq_one_letter_code
_entity_poly.pdbx_strand_id
1 'polypeptide(L)'
;MKSRVHNSPNLIYSVGTQVVSLKAVQGSHGKTVHPAGAVGVVVRSPVDRQHAYRVRFVDGFEAALHHDNIMLLAEYKEGHINDPNQVLPKHGLFDRVIYRCVVGSRAFGLDTEDSDYDRRGIYLPPADLQWSLYGVPDQLENDERQEAYWELQKFLILALKGNPNILECLYTPLVEHKTPLAEELLGLRGIFLSKVVYQTYNGYVMSQFKRMQAHLRNHGEIRPKHVMHLIRLLLSGIHVLREKHVQVDVGEHREALLAIKTGDMNWSEVEQWRLRLHEEFNQALEQTELPERPDYERANAFLVRARTTLLISWRQSEDNQLIWRAAVERGWSVERIKGIHVPEIVESRVVIYMESMFAPTIASRLGLELTQLSDDWVPKLPEEFRLRDIRLTTLGDIAQTNLPLFLKPPNEKSFSAKVYDCIDSLLADYGPTTPVLAAPPVSWSCEFRCFCLDGRVRTLSPYLRDGELSSLEGFTATASEMEQVKHFTERVLLDERVEFPRAIVIDVGIIVGRGWAVVEANPAWGSGIYGCDPNEVLNVLEKATVTAHPYPLVFATISGSHLLGFPSSDSDFDLRGMHLLPLEEVVGLRAPKETIERNIVQDGLEIDLVTHDVKKFYLLMLQKNGLVLEQIFSPLVVHTTPEHAELKELAKGCITRHHVHHYLGFATTQWKLFRKEEPPRVKPLLYVYRVLLTGIHLMRTGEVEANLLTLNETAQLPYIDELVERKLSGAEKGRLDSVDVDFHEREFERLVNEMKTAADESTLSERPSAKDGLSDLLVRLRTGGWKKL
;
A
#
# COMPACT_ATOMS: atom_id res chain seq x y z
N MET A 1 8.26 45.07 -6.78
CA MET A 1 8.28 44.59 -5.38
C MET A 1 9.12 43.32 -5.34
N LYS A 2 10.02 43.21 -4.34
CA LYS A 2 11.11 42.21 -4.25
C LYS A 2 10.58 40.76 -4.19
N SER A 3 10.86 39.94 -5.20
CA SER A 3 10.77 38.48 -5.08
C SER A 3 12.03 37.97 -4.37
N ARG A 4 11.84 37.15 -3.33
CA ARG A 4 12.94 36.41 -2.69
C ARG A 4 13.36 35.29 -3.64
N VAL A 5 14.60 35.33 -4.08
CA VAL A 5 15.24 34.32 -4.95
C VAL A 5 15.84 33.25 -4.06
N HIS A 6 15.05 32.34 -3.48
CA HIS A 6 15.59 31.13 -2.81
C HIS A 6 14.54 30.03 -2.81
N ASN A 7 14.44 29.30 -3.92
CA ASN A 7 13.97 27.90 -3.98
C ASN A 7 14.28 27.40 -5.39
N SER A 8 15.54 27.01 -5.61
CA SER A 8 15.94 26.26 -6.80
C SER A 8 16.37 24.86 -6.35
N PRO A 9 15.69 23.79 -6.81
CA PRO A 9 16.02 22.41 -6.44
C PRO A 9 17.37 21.93 -6.99
N ASN A 10 18.12 22.78 -7.71
CA ASN A 10 19.49 22.54 -8.22
C ASN A 10 20.55 23.47 -7.58
N LEU A 11 20.22 24.14 -6.47
CA LEU A 11 21.14 25.09 -5.87
C LEU A 11 22.39 24.39 -5.32
N ILE A 12 23.55 24.67 -5.93
CA ILE A 12 24.84 24.44 -5.28
C ILE A 12 24.99 25.52 -4.21
N TYR A 13 25.06 25.12 -2.94
CA TYR A 13 25.20 26.07 -1.83
C TYR A 13 26.48 26.88 -2.00
N SER A 14 26.38 28.20 -2.00
CA SER A 14 27.54 29.10 -2.14
C SER A 14 28.41 29.07 -0.88
N VAL A 15 29.69 29.43 -1.04
CA VAL A 15 30.61 29.63 0.07
C VAL A 15 30.01 30.64 1.06
N GLY A 16 30.04 30.31 2.35
CA GLY A 16 29.41 31.07 3.44
C GLY A 16 28.03 30.54 3.86
N THR A 17 27.44 29.60 3.12
CA THR A 17 26.14 29.00 3.48
C THR A 17 26.25 28.15 4.75
N GLN A 18 25.34 28.35 5.70
CA GLN A 18 25.21 27.51 6.90
C GLN A 18 24.42 26.24 6.60
N VAL A 19 25.03 25.10 6.87
CA VAL A 19 24.49 23.77 6.60
C VAL A 19 24.56 22.87 7.82
N VAL A 20 23.71 21.85 7.86
CA VAL A 20 23.63 20.83 8.90
C VAL A 20 24.11 19.51 8.32
N SER A 21 25.04 18.81 9.00
CA SER A 21 25.45 17.47 8.58
C SER A 21 24.34 16.47 8.85
N LEU A 22 23.95 15.69 7.85
CA LEU A 22 22.89 14.68 7.99
C LEU A 22 23.41 13.34 8.49
N LYS A 23 24.74 13.13 8.42
CA LYS A 23 25.43 11.98 8.99
C LYS A 23 26.51 12.43 9.96
N ALA A 24 26.92 11.49 10.82
CA ALA A 24 28.09 11.66 11.66
C ALA A 24 29.35 11.84 10.80
N VAL A 25 30.12 12.88 11.09
CA VAL A 25 31.36 13.20 10.38
C VAL A 25 32.50 12.42 11.02
N GLN A 26 33.16 11.59 10.23
CA GLN A 26 34.27 10.76 10.69
C GLN A 26 35.63 11.44 10.43
N GLY A 27 36.55 11.30 11.37
CA GLY A 27 37.94 11.72 11.24
C GLY A 27 38.81 10.65 10.59
N SER A 28 40.11 10.93 10.46
CA SER A 28 41.13 10.08 9.81
C SER A 28 41.34 8.68 10.43
N HIS A 29 40.70 8.37 11.56
CA HIS A 29 40.76 7.07 12.23
C HIS A 29 39.39 6.40 12.41
N GLY A 30 38.37 6.82 11.63
CA GLY A 30 37.00 6.28 11.72
C GLY A 30 36.22 6.67 12.98
N LYS A 31 36.84 7.42 13.90
CA LYS A 31 36.16 8.01 15.06
C LYS A 31 35.28 9.17 14.61
N THR A 32 34.06 9.23 15.14
CA THR A 32 33.14 10.34 14.94
C THR A 32 33.69 11.61 15.59
N VAL A 33 33.90 12.64 14.78
CA VAL A 33 34.38 13.98 15.19
C VAL A 33 33.18 14.91 15.41
N HIS A 34 32.14 14.79 14.60
CA HIS A 34 30.86 15.48 14.80
C HIS A 34 29.67 14.54 14.64
N PRO A 35 28.65 14.62 15.50
CA PRO A 35 27.42 13.85 15.32
C PRO A 35 26.61 14.34 14.10
N ALA A 36 25.65 13.54 13.65
CA ALA A 36 24.61 14.03 12.75
C ALA A 36 23.84 15.17 13.43
N GLY A 37 23.45 16.18 12.67
CA GLY A 37 22.85 17.42 13.17
C GLY A 37 23.87 18.54 13.46
N ALA A 38 25.18 18.29 13.29
CA ALA A 38 26.20 19.31 13.53
C ALA A 38 26.14 20.42 12.47
N VAL A 39 26.21 21.67 12.92
CA VAL A 39 26.16 22.85 12.04
C VAL A 39 27.57 23.21 11.56
N GLY A 40 27.71 23.41 10.26
CA GLY A 40 28.94 23.88 9.62
C GLY A 40 28.67 24.94 8.57
N VAL A 41 29.74 25.51 8.03
CA VAL A 41 29.70 26.54 6.99
C VAL A 41 30.41 26.01 5.74
N VAL A 42 29.78 26.13 4.57
CA VAL A 42 30.41 25.78 3.30
C VAL A 42 31.58 26.74 3.05
N VAL A 43 32.79 26.20 2.98
CA VAL A 43 34.02 26.96 2.65
C VAL A 43 34.46 26.74 1.21
N ARG A 44 33.96 25.68 0.56
CA ARG A 44 34.14 25.44 -0.88
C ARG A 44 32.93 24.69 -1.45
N SER A 45 32.39 25.21 -2.54
CA SER A 45 31.28 24.62 -3.28
C SER A 45 31.81 23.82 -4.48
N PRO A 46 31.21 22.68 -4.84
CA PRO A 46 31.52 21.96 -6.08
C PRO A 46 30.96 22.71 -7.30
N VAL A 47 31.34 22.28 -8.51
CA VAL A 47 30.77 22.82 -9.78
C VAL A 47 29.56 22.01 -10.26
N ASP A 48 29.32 20.84 -9.66
CA ASP A 48 28.24 19.90 -9.93
C ASP A 48 27.81 19.19 -8.63
N ARG A 49 26.85 18.26 -8.71
CA ARG A 49 26.36 17.48 -7.56
C ARG A 49 27.13 16.19 -7.28
N GLN A 50 28.01 15.76 -8.18
CA GLN A 50 28.79 14.53 -8.01
C GLN A 50 29.97 14.74 -7.07
N HIS A 51 30.41 15.99 -6.92
CA HIS A 51 31.52 16.36 -6.06
C HIS A 51 31.06 16.88 -4.69
N ALA A 52 31.87 16.63 -3.66
CA ALA A 52 31.57 17.02 -2.29
C ALA A 52 31.83 18.51 -2.01
N TYR A 53 31.03 19.08 -1.10
CA TYR A 53 31.30 20.37 -0.48
C TYR A 53 32.44 20.26 0.53
N ARG A 54 33.21 21.34 0.71
CA ARG A 54 34.08 21.48 1.87
C ARG A 54 33.33 22.28 2.94
N VAL A 55 33.10 21.67 4.10
CA VAL A 55 32.34 22.28 5.21
C VAL A 55 33.23 22.39 6.43
N ARG A 56 33.27 23.59 7.03
CA ARG A 56 33.99 23.90 8.27
C ARG A 56 33.04 23.97 9.45
N PHE A 57 33.34 23.23 10.51
CA PHE A 57 32.59 23.20 11.76
C PHE A 57 33.10 24.23 12.77
N VAL A 58 32.36 24.42 13.86
CA VAL A 58 32.58 25.49 14.85
C VAL A 58 33.95 25.37 15.54
N ASP A 59 34.47 24.15 15.69
CA ASP A 59 35.80 23.87 16.24
C ASP A 59 36.95 24.03 15.22
N GLY A 60 36.63 24.46 13.99
CA GLY A 60 37.59 24.63 12.90
C GLY A 60 37.86 23.36 12.09
N PHE A 61 37.27 22.22 12.44
CA PHE A 61 37.42 20.98 11.67
C PHE A 61 36.76 21.12 10.30
N GLU A 62 37.41 20.61 9.25
CA GLU A 62 36.86 20.63 7.89
C GLU A 62 36.69 19.23 7.32
N ALA A 63 35.49 18.96 6.81
CA ALA A 63 35.15 17.69 6.15
C ALA A 63 34.67 17.91 4.73
N ALA A 64 34.92 16.91 3.87
CA ALA A 64 34.27 16.81 2.58
C ALA A 64 32.93 16.11 2.76
N LEU A 65 31.83 16.78 2.45
CA LEU A 65 30.48 16.23 2.57
C LEU A 65 29.77 16.27 1.22
N HIS A 66 29.29 15.11 0.77
CA HIS A 66 28.45 15.01 -0.43
C HIS A 66 27.13 15.77 -0.24
N HIS A 67 26.49 16.16 -1.34
CA HIS A 67 25.26 16.96 -1.30
C HIS A 67 24.15 16.26 -0.49
N ASP A 68 24.03 14.94 -0.58
CA ASP A 68 23.04 14.14 0.19
C ASP A 68 23.31 14.11 1.71
N ASN A 69 24.48 14.57 2.15
CA ASN A 69 24.90 14.54 3.55
C ASN A 69 24.85 15.91 4.23
N ILE A 70 24.32 16.95 3.56
CA ILE A 70 24.15 18.29 4.12
C ILE A 70 22.79 18.89 3.78
N MET A 71 22.28 19.79 4.61
CA MET A 71 21.02 20.52 4.41
C MET A 71 21.17 21.96 4.87
N LEU A 72 20.43 22.92 4.30
CA LEU A 72 20.41 24.30 4.81
C LEU A 72 19.91 24.35 6.25
N LEU A 73 20.58 25.16 7.09
CA LEU A 73 20.18 25.34 8.49
C LEU A 73 18.76 25.95 8.63
N ALA A 74 18.33 26.77 7.66
CA ALA A 74 16.99 27.34 7.64
C ALA A 74 15.92 26.25 7.38
N GLU A 75 16.16 25.38 6.38
CA GLU A 75 15.27 24.26 6.04
C GLU A 75 15.17 23.23 7.17
N TYR A 76 16.27 22.97 7.87
CA TYR A 76 16.30 22.11 9.05
C TYR A 76 15.40 22.62 10.19
N LYS A 77 15.24 23.94 10.32
CA LYS A 77 14.43 24.56 11.39
C LYS A 77 12.93 24.62 11.07
N GLU A 78 12.53 24.51 9.81
CA GLU A 78 11.15 24.73 9.37
C GLU A 78 10.24 23.50 9.51
N GLY A 79 10.77 22.28 9.62
CA GLY A 79 10.07 21.13 10.22
C GLY A 79 8.64 20.84 9.72
N HIS A 80 8.35 21.01 8.43
CA HIS A 80 7.02 20.75 7.88
C HIS A 80 6.75 19.24 7.72
N ILE A 81 5.49 18.84 7.95
CA ILE A 81 4.96 17.50 7.65
C ILE A 81 4.57 17.51 6.16
N ASN A 82 5.06 16.53 5.37
CA ASN A 82 4.89 16.42 3.91
C ASN A 82 5.42 17.62 3.08
N ASP A 83 6.70 18.01 3.20
CA ASP A 83 7.31 18.97 2.26
C ASP A 83 8.14 18.23 1.18
N PRO A 84 7.65 18.13 -0.07
CA PRO A 84 8.35 17.45 -1.15
C PRO A 84 9.69 18.10 -1.53
N ASN A 85 9.89 19.39 -1.19
CA ASN A 85 11.13 20.10 -1.52
C ASN A 85 12.33 19.59 -0.72
N GLN A 86 12.11 18.92 0.42
CA GLN A 86 13.19 18.25 1.18
C GLN A 86 13.62 16.90 0.60
N VAL A 87 12.77 16.27 -0.24
CA VAL A 87 12.99 14.92 -0.78
C VAL A 87 13.83 14.96 -2.06
N LEU A 88 13.63 15.99 -2.89
CA LEU A 88 14.33 16.18 -4.18
C LEU A 88 15.87 16.19 -4.07
N PRO A 89 16.50 16.92 -3.11
CA PRO A 89 17.95 17.07 -3.08
C PRO A 89 18.69 15.87 -2.47
N LYS A 90 17.98 14.94 -1.80
CA LYS A 90 18.58 13.80 -1.08
C LYS A 90 18.62 12.49 -1.88
N HIS A 91 17.81 12.35 -2.92
CA HIS A 91 17.50 11.04 -3.53
C HIS A 91 17.61 10.97 -5.06
N GLY A 92 18.07 12.04 -5.73
CA GLY A 92 18.33 12.00 -7.17
C GLY A 92 17.12 11.57 -8.02
N LEU A 93 15.90 12.04 -7.71
CA LEU A 93 14.66 11.53 -8.31
C LEU A 93 14.59 11.69 -9.85
N PHE A 94 15.37 12.60 -10.45
CA PHE A 94 15.50 12.71 -11.91
C PHE A 94 16.17 11.49 -12.56
N ASP A 95 16.99 10.74 -11.82
CA ASP A 95 17.60 9.48 -12.29
C ASP A 95 16.59 8.32 -12.29
N ARG A 96 15.41 8.54 -11.70
CA ARG A 96 14.30 7.58 -11.64
C ARG A 96 13.23 7.83 -12.71
N VAL A 97 13.52 8.68 -13.70
CA VAL A 97 12.65 8.91 -14.86
C VAL A 97 12.61 7.63 -15.71
N ILE A 98 11.44 7.00 -15.80
CA ILE A 98 11.22 5.78 -16.59
C ILE A 98 10.72 6.07 -18.00
N TYR A 99 10.19 7.28 -18.23
CA TYR A 99 9.66 7.72 -19.50
C TYR A 99 9.94 9.21 -19.72
N ARG A 100 10.49 9.56 -20.88
CA ARG A 100 10.73 10.93 -21.34
C ARG A 100 10.35 11.06 -22.81
N CYS A 101 9.53 12.04 -23.12
CA CYS A 101 9.10 12.37 -24.46
C CYS A 101 9.05 13.88 -24.68
N VAL A 102 9.08 14.30 -25.94
CA VAL A 102 8.85 15.68 -26.36
C VAL A 102 7.38 15.86 -26.70
N VAL A 103 6.76 16.88 -26.13
CA VAL A 103 5.42 17.36 -26.51
C VAL A 103 5.50 18.83 -26.96
N GLY A 104 4.37 19.53 -27.02
CA GLY A 104 4.35 20.95 -27.35
C GLY A 104 4.43 21.22 -28.85
N SER A 105 4.83 22.44 -29.24
CA SER A 105 4.77 22.88 -30.65
C SER A 105 5.49 21.93 -31.61
N ARG A 106 6.61 21.32 -31.18
CA ARG A 106 7.37 20.34 -31.96
C ARG A 106 6.60 19.05 -32.22
N ALA A 107 5.97 18.49 -31.19
CA ALA A 107 5.15 17.30 -31.35
C ALA A 107 3.84 17.59 -32.10
N PHE A 108 3.34 18.81 -32.01
CA PHE A 108 2.11 19.24 -32.69
C PHE A 108 2.31 19.56 -34.18
N GLY A 109 3.54 19.54 -34.70
CA GLY A 109 3.83 20.03 -36.05
C GLY A 109 3.58 21.53 -36.20
N LEU A 110 3.70 22.30 -35.11
CA LEU A 110 3.46 23.75 -34.99
C LEU A 110 4.74 24.55 -34.66
N ASP A 111 5.91 23.93 -34.73
CA ASP A 111 7.17 24.55 -34.37
C ASP A 111 7.65 25.57 -35.42
N THR A 112 8.50 26.45 -34.93
CA THR A 112 9.25 27.50 -35.62
C THR A 112 10.70 27.44 -35.13
N GLU A 113 11.61 28.18 -35.74
CA GLU A 113 13.04 28.17 -35.36
C GLU A 113 13.27 28.44 -33.86
N ASP A 114 12.46 29.31 -33.25
CA ASP A 114 12.52 29.66 -31.82
C ASP A 114 11.74 28.72 -30.88
N SER A 115 11.23 27.58 -31.36
CA SER A 115 10.43 26.67 -30.53
C SER A 115 11.26 25.91 -29.50
N ASP A 116 10.79 25.92 -28.26
CA ASP A 116 11.30 25.18 -27.11
C ASP A 116 11.06 23.66 -27.24
N TYR A 117 11.71 22.89 -26.36
CA TYR A 117 11.53 21.45 -26.21
C TYR A 117 10.77 21.19 -24.91
N ASP A 118 9.46 21.04 -24.97
CA ASP A 118 8.64 20.64 -23.82
C ASP A 118 8.87 19.15 -23.52
N ARG A 119 9.78 18.85 -22.58
CA ARG A 119 10.06 17.48 -22.14
C ARG A 119 9.10 17.08 -21.04
N ARG A 120 8.44 15.94 -21.23
CA ARG A 120 7.47 15.41 -20.29
C ARG A 120 7.66 13.92 -20.07
N GLY A 121 7.13 13.41 -18.97
CA GLY A 121 7.01 11.97 -18.82
C GLY A 121 6.77 11.53 -17.39
N ILE A 122 7.37 10.41 -17.02
CA ILE A 122 7.03 9.67 -15.81
C ILE A 122 8.30 9.33 -15.06
N TYR A 123 8.26 9.50 -13.74
CA TYR A 123 9.28 8.98 -12.86
C TYR A 123 8.66 8.02 -11.84
N LEU A 124 9.44 7.02 -11.43
CA LEU A 124 9.02 6.00 -10.45
C LEU A 124 9.96 6.07 -9.25
N PRO A 125 9.55 6.72 -8.14
CA PRO A 125 10.39 6.84 -6.96
C PRO A 125 10.64 5.49 -6.30
N PRO A 126 11.75 5.33 -5.56
CA PRO A 126 11.96 4.17 -4.71
C PRO A 126 10.90 4.13 -3.61
N ALA A 127 10.55 2.93 -3.18
CA ALA A 127 9.39 2.74 -2.34
C ALA A 127 9.63 3.10 -0.86
N ASP A 128 10.88 3.11 -0.39
CA ASP A 128 11.25 3.65 0.92
C ASP A 128 10.80 5.12 1.08
N LEU A 129 10.96 5.94 0.04
CA LEU A 129 10.52 7.33 0.03
C LEU A 129 9.02 7.46 -0.11
N GLN A 130 8.44 6.71 -1.04
CA GLN A 130 7.00 6.76 -1.30
C GLN A 130 6.17 6.35 -0.06
N TRP A 131 6.69 5.42 0.75
CA TRP A 131 5.99 4.89 1.92
C TRP A 131 6.36 5.60 3.23
N SER A 132 7.37 6.47 3.21
CA SER A 132 7.76 7.30 4.34
C SER A 132 6.68 8.31 4.77
N LEU A 133 6.88 8.94 5.93
CA LEU A 133 6.08 10.09 6.38
C LEU A 133 6.44 11.41 5.66
N TYR A 134 7.44 11.41 4.78
CA TYR A 134 7.81 12.57 3.96
C TYR A 134 7.13 12.54 2.59
N GLY A 135 6.88 11.33 2.07
CA GLY A 135 6.31 11.12 0.74
C GLY A 135 7.27 11.49 -0.38
N VAL A 136 6.71 11.70 -1.57
CA VAL A 136 7.44 12.06 -2.79
C VAL A 136 6.69 13.20 -3.51
N PRO A 137 7.38 14.06 -4.28
CA PRO A 137 6.71 15.07 -5.08
C PRO A 137 5.74 14.47 -6.10
N ASP A 138 4.51 14.96 -6.21
CA ASP A 138 3.60 14.51 -7.27
C ASP A 138 4.15 14.77 -8.69
N GLN A 139 5.07 15.74 -8.81
CA GLN A 139 5.68 16.17 -10.05
C GLN A 139 7.10 16.71 -9.78
N LEU A 140 8.04 16.37 -10.67
CA LEU A 140 9.36 16.98 -10.78
C LEU A 140 9.30 18.04 -11.89
N GLU A 141 9.87 19.22 -11.65
CA GLU A 141 9.96 20.28 -12.65
C GLU A 141 11.41 20.79 -12.75
N ASN A 142 11.85 21.05 -13.98
CA ASN A 142 13.12 21.72 -14.27
C ASN A 142 12.90 22.75 -15.38
N ASP A 143 12.63 23.99 -14.98
CA ASP A 143 12.32 25.10 -15.89
C ASP A 143 13.48 25.40 -16.86
N GLU A 144 14.74 25.29 -16.42
CA GLU A 144 15.92 25.54 -17.27
C GLU A 144 16.01 24.54 -18.43
N ARG A 145 15.59 23.29 -18.20
CA ARG A 145 15.60 22.22 -19.19
C ARG A 145 14.24 21.96 -19.83
N GLN A 146 13.22 22.73 -19.43
CA GLN A 146 11.82 22.58 -19.86
C GLN A 146 11.29 21.16 -19.61
N GLU A 147 11.60 20.59 -18.44
CA GLU A 147 11.22 19.21 -18.08
C GLU A 147 10.12 19.17 -17.02
N ALA A 148 9.13 18.30 -17.21
CA ALA A 148 8.11 17.99 -16.21
C ALA A 148 7.83 16.48 -16.15
N TYR A 149 8.08 15.84 -15.01
CA TYR A 149 7.86 14.41 -14.81
C TYR A 149 6.85 14.18 -13.70
N TRP A 150 5.78 13.42 -13.98
CA TRP A 150 4.81 13.03 -12.94
C TRP A 150 5.22 11.73 -12.27
N GLU A 151 4.92 11.60 -10.98
CA GLU A 151 5.00 10.30 -10.31
C GLU A 151 4.02 9.33 -11.00
N LEU A 152 4.38 8.04 -11.10
CA LEU A 152 3.62 7.06 -11.89
C LEU A 152 2.13 6.97 -11.53
N GLN A 153 1.78 6.85 -10.24
CA GLN A 153 0.39 6.82 -9.79
C GLN A 153 -0.33 8.12 -10.18
N LYS A 154 0.31 9.28 -9.97
CA LYS A 154 -0.25 10.58 -10.38
C LYS A 154 -0.51 10.65 -11.87
N PHE A 155 0.43 10.20 -12.69
CA PHE A 155 0.32 10.18 -14.14
C PHE A 155 -0.88 9.31 -14.59
N LEU A 156 -1.00 8.10 -14.05
CA LEU A 156 -2.12 7.19 -14.35
C LEU A 156 -3.48 7.80 -13.96
N ILE A 157 -3.58 8.43 -12.79
CA ILE A 157 -4.81 9.11 -12.35
C ILE A 157 -5.20 10.23 -13.31
N LEU A 158 -4.23 11.02 -13.78
CA LEU A 158 -4.50 12.09 -14.73
C LEU A 158 -4.87 11.54 -16.13
N ALA A 159 -4.26 10.44 -16.56
CA ALA A 159 -4.61 9.76 -17.80
C ALA A 159 -6.06 9.22 -17.75
N LEU A 160 -6.45 8.58 -16.64
CA LEU A 160 -7.82 8.10 -16.38
C LEU A 160 -8.85 9.24 -16.30
N LYS A 161 -8.43 10.48 -16.01
CA LYS A 161 -9.28 11.67 -16.08
C LYS A 161 -9.35 12.29 -17.48
N GLY A 162 -8.70 11.69 -18.47
CA GLY A 162 -8.65 12.20 -19.84
C GLY A 162 -7.90 13.53 -19.95
N ASN A 163 -6.85 13.75 -19.14
CA ASN A 163 -6.08 14.98 -19.19
C ASN A 163 -5.30 15.09 -20.52
N PRO A 164 -5.50 16.14 -21.33
CA PRO A 164 -4.89 16.25 -22.65
C PRO A 164 -3.37 16.22 -22.62
N ASN A 165 -2.74 16.92 -21.67
CA ASN A 165 -1.29 16.97 -21.54
C ASN A 165 -0.66 15.60 -21.27
N ILE A 166 -1.40 14.72 -20.58
CA ILE A 166 -0.95 13.40 -20.17
C ILE A 166 -1.24 12.39 -21.28
N LEU A 167 -2.42 12.47 -21.89
CA LEU A 167 -2.76 11.65 -23.06
C LEU A 167 -1.81 11.92 -24.23
N GLU A 168 -1.46 13.18 -24.50
CA GLU A 168 -0.48 13.53 -25.54
C GLU A 168 0.91 12.92 -25.27
N CYS A 169 1.33 12.82 -24.00
CA CYS A 169 2.57 12.13 -23.65
C CYS A 169 2.51 10.64 -24.06
N LEU A 170 1.37 9.96 -23.95
CA LEU A 170 1.25 8.54 -24.30
C LEU A 170 1.23 8.29 -25.83
N TYR A 171 0.99 9.32 -26.64
CA TYR A 171 0.77 9.18 -28.09
C TYR A 171 1.77 9.98 -28.94
N THR A 172 2.64 10.79 -28.34
CA THR A 172 3.67 11.52 -29.08
C THR A 172 4.64 10.55 -29.77
N PRO A 173 5.00 10.77 -31.05
CA PRO A 173 6.02 9.97 -31.72
C PRO A 173 7.44 10.31 -31.24
N LEU A 174 7.63 11.43 -30.54
CA LEU A 174 8.94 11.95 -30.14
C LEU A 174 9.36 11.43 -28.77
N VAL A 175 9.68 10.14 -28.68
CA VAL A 175 10.15 9.51 -27.43
C VAL A 175 11.68 9.58 -27.32
N GLU A 176 12.20 10.18 -26.25
CA GLU A 176 13.63 10.28 -25.98
C GLU A 176 14.14 9.14 -25.08
N HIS A 177 13.34 8.69 -24.12
CA HIS A 177 13.69 7.59 -23.21
C HIS A 177 12.45 6.81 -22.78
N LYS A 178 12.55 5.48 -22.75
CA LYS A 178 11.54 4.59 -22.17
C LYS A 178 12.20 3.31 -21.65
N THR A 179 11.83 2.89 -20.45
CA THR A 179 12.15 1.55 -19.92
C THR A 179 11.16 0.50 -20.45
N PRO A 180 11.40 -0.81 -20.28
CA PRO A 180 10.42 -1.85 -20.64
C PRO A 180 9.05 -1.65 -19.96
N LEU A 181 9.04 -1.19 -18.71
CA LEU A 181 7.82 -0.86 -17.99
C LEU A 181 7.04 0.29 -18.66
N ALA A 182 7.75 1.33 -19.11
CA ALA A 182 7.13 2.41 -19.87
C ALA A 182 6.63 1.93 -21.24
N GLU A 183 7.32 0.99 -21.89
CA GLU A 183 6.86 0.40 -23.16
C GLU A 183 5.54 -0.38 -22.99
N GLU A 184 5.39 -1.16 -21.92
CA GLU A 184 4.13 -1.82 -21.59
C GLU A 184 3.01 -0.79 -21.41
N LEU A 185 3.25 0.29 -20.66
CA LEU A 185 2.27 1.37 -20.46
C LEU A 185 1.84 2.00 -21.79
N LEU A 186 2.79 2.27 -22.69
CA LEU A 186 2.49 2.80 -24.01
C LEU A 186 1.68 1.80 -24.85
N GLY A 187 1.92 0.50 -24.72
CA GLY A 187 1.10 -0.56 -25.32
C GLY A 187 -0.32 -0.61 -24.76
N LEU A 188 -0.50 -0.23 -23.50
CA LEU A 188 -1.80 -0.18 -22.83
C LEU A 188 -2.56 1.14 -23.04
N ARG A 189 -1.99 2.15 -23.71
CA ARG A 189 -2.55 3.53 -23.77
C ARG A 189 -4.04 3.64 -24.14
N GLY A 190 -4.58 2.71 -24.93
CA GLY A 190 -6.00 2.67 -25.27
C GLY A 190 -6.94 2.52 -24.07
N ILE A 191 -6.47 1.96 -22.93
CA ILE A 191 -7.27 1.80 -21.71
C ILE A 191 -7.71 3.12 -21.08
N PHE A 192 -7.03 4.22 -21.39
CA PHE A 192 -7.32 5.54 -20.84
C PHE A 192 -8.37 6.31 -21.67
N LEU A 193 -8.69 5.86 -22.88
CA LEU A 193 -9.66 6.53 -23.74
C LEU A 193 -11.09 6.15 -23.38
N SER A 194 -11.93 7.16 -23.20
CA SER A 194 -13.35 7.02 -22.86
C SER A 194 -14.11 8.30 -23.22
N LYS A 195 -15.44 8.27 -23.12
CA LYS A 195 -16.29 9.45 -23.31
C LYS A 195 -16.01 10.58 -22.31
N VAL A 196 -15.27 10.32 -21.21
CA VAL A 196 -14.76 11.35 -20.28
C VAL A 196 -13.91 12.40 -21.00
N VAL A 197 -13.23 12.04 -22.09
CA VAL A 197 -12.43 12.98 -22.90
C VAL A 197 -13.26 14.18 -23.35
N TYR A 198 -14.52 13.95 -23.77
CA TYR A 198 -15.43 15.03 -24.13
C TYR A 198 -15.58 16.03 -22.98
N GLN A 199 -15.88 15.54 -21.77
CA GLN A 199 -16.11 16.40 -20.60
C GLN A 199 -14.84 17.19 -20.23
N THR A 200 -13.67 16.54 -20.22
CA THR A 200 -12.41 17.16 -19.83
C THR A 200 -11.95 18.20 -20.86
N TYR A 201 -11.95 17.85 -22.14
CA TYR A 201 -11.49 18.74 -23.21
C TYR A 201 -12.46 19.90 -23.40
N ASN A 202 -13.76 19.62 -23.56
CA ASN A 202 -14.77 20.65 -23.76
C ASN A 202 -14.89 21.56 -22.52
N GLY A 203 -14.92 20.98 -21.32
CA GLY A 203 -14.98 21.74 -20.06
C GLY A 203 -13.80 22.68 -19.89
N TYR A 204 -12.58 22.22 -20.18
CA TYR A 204 -11.39 23.07 -20.17
C TYR A 204 -11.51 24.20 -21.19
N VAL A 205 -11.82 23.88 -22.45
CA VAL A 205 -11.96 24.84 -23.55
C VAL A 205 -12.98 25.92 -23.20
N MET A 206 -14.19 25.53 -22.78
CA MET A 206 -15.26 26.47 -22.42
C MET A 206 -14.87 27.40 -21.26
N SER A 207 -14.19 26.85 -20.23
CA SER A 207 -13.73 27.65 -19.10
C SER A 207 -12.70 28.72 -19.51
N GLN A 208 -11.75 28.36 -20.39
CA GLN A 208 -10.72 29.28 -20.87
C GLN A 208 -11.31 30.34 -21.82
N PHE A 209 -12.21 29.96 -22.73
CA PHE A 209 -12.91 30.92 -23.59
C PHE A 209 -13.73 31.93 -22.78
N LYS A 210 -14.45 31.49 -21.73
CA LYS A 210 -15.21 32.40 -20.85
C LYS A 210 -14.29 33.41 -20.15
N ARG A 211 -13.15 32.95 -19.61
CA ARG A 211 -12.14 33.83 -18.98
C ARG A 211 -11.56 34.82 -19.97
N MET A 212 -11.28 34.36 -21.19
CA MET A 212 -10.73 35.20 -22.24
C MET A 212 -11.72 36.25 -22.73
N GLN A 213 -12.99 35.91 -22.94
CA GLN A 213 -14.02 36.89 -23.29
C GLN A 213 -14.18 37.97 -22.21
N ALA A 214 -14.05 37.60 -20.93
CA ALA A 214 -14.03 38.56 -19.83
C ALA A 214 -12.78 39.47 -19.90
N HIS A 215 -11.61 38.90 -20.17
CA HIS A 215 -10.37 39.68 -20.34
C HIS A 215 -10.45 40.64 -21.53
N LEU A 216 -10.99 40.19 -22.66
CA LEU A 216 -11.19 41.00 -23.86
C LEU A 216 -12.13 42.18 -23.60
N ARG A 217 -13.23 41.96 -22.88
CA ARG A 217 -14.16 43.04 -22.47
C ARG A 217 -13.51 44.06 -21.54
N ASN A 218 -12.62 43.62 -20.66
CA ASN A 218 -12.03 44.48 -19.62
C ASN A 218 -10.74 45.18 -20.05
N HIS A 219 -9.95 44.56 -20.94
CA HIS A 219 -8.59 44.99 -21.26
C HIS A 219 -8.32 45.11 -22.76
N GLY A 220 -9.25 44.71 -23.63
CA GLY A 220 -9.10 44.86 -25.09
C GLY A 220 -8.09 43.91 -25.75
N GLU A 221 -7.44 43.02 -24.99
CA GLU A 221 -6.35 42.17 -25.49
C GLU A 221 -6.74 40.68 -25.52
N ILE A 222 -6.43 40.03 -26.65
CA ILE A 222 -6.49 38.57 -26.86
C ILE A 222 -5.05 38.04 -26.91
N ARG A 223 -4.80 36.87 -26.31
CA ARG A 223 -3.50 36.18 -26.41
C ARG A 223 -3.56 35.12 -27.53
N PRO A 224 -3.03 35.37 -28.74
CA PRO A 224 -3.28 34.52 -29.91
C PRO A 224 -2.77 33.08 -29.76
N LYS A 225 -1.59 32.89 -29.14
CA LYS A 225 -1.02 31.57 -28.79
C LYS A 225 -1.99 30.73 -27.95
N HIS A 226 -2.71 31.35 -27.03
CA HIS A 226 -3.66 30.64 -26.17
C HIS A 226 -4.90 30.20 -26.97
N VAL A 227 -5.44 31.08 -27.81
CA VAL A 227 -6.60 30.77 -28.67
C VAL A 227 -6.33 29.62 -29.62
N MET A 228 -5.19 29.67 -30.31
CA MET A 228 -4.71 28.59 -31.18
C MET A 228 -4.69 27.24 -30.44
N HIS A 229 -4.20 27.22 -29.20
CA HIS A 229 -4.14 25.99 -28.41
C HIS A 229 -5.53 25.46 -28.01
N LEU A 230 -6.53 26.32 -27.78
CA LEU A 230 -7.90 25.89 -27.49
C LEU A 230 -8.58 25.27 -28.73
N ILE A 231 -8.36 25.83 -29.92
CA ILE A 231 -8.86 25.24 -31.17
C ILE A 231 -8.19 23.89 -31.43
N ARG A 232 -6.86 23.80 -31.26
CA ARG A 232 -6.11 22.54 -31.35
C ARG A 232 -6.67 21.47 -30.40
N LEU A 233 -7.00 21.84 -29.17
CA LEU A 233 -7.59 20.90 -28.20
C LEU A 233 -8.95 20.38 -28.67
N LEU A 234 -9.82 21.23 -29.26
CA LEU A 234 -11.09 20.75 -29.84
C LEU A 234 -10.85 19.75 -30.98
N LEU A 235 -9.93 20.05 -31.90
CA LEU A 235 -9.56 19.15 -33.00
C LEU A 235 -9.08 17.78 -32.48
N SER A 236 -8.14 17.80 -31.53
CA SER A 236 -7.63 16.57 -30.91
C SER A 236 -8.72 15.79 -30.18
N GLY A 237 -9.62 16.48 -29.44
CA GLY A 237 -10.74 15.84 -28.75
C GLY A 237 -11.73 15.17 -29.71
N ILE A 238 -12.07 15.82 -30.83
CA ILE A 238 -12.91 15.23 -31.89
C ILE A 238 -12.25 13.98 -32.46
N HIS A 239 -10.95 14.05 -32.79
CA HIS A 239 -10.21 12.90 -33.33
C HIS A 239 -10.18 11.73 -32.34
N VAL A 240 -10.01 11.98 -31.04
CA VAL A 240 -10.07 10.92 -30.02
C VAL A 240 -11.41 10.19 -30.04
N LEU A 241 -12.53 10.91 -30.13
CA LEU A 241 -13.86 10.28 -30.13
C LEU A 241 -14.15 9.53 -31.43
N ARG A 242 -13.68 10.04 -32.58
CA ARG A 242 -13.90 9.40 -33.89
C ARG A 242 -12.99 8.19 -34.10
N GLU A 243 -11.69 8.38 -33.91
CA GLU A 243 -10.65 7.42 -34.33
C GLU A 243 -10.12 6.55 -33.19
N LYS A 244 -10.55 6.79 -31.94
CA LYS A 244 -10.05 6.10 -30.74
C LYS A 244 -8.53 6.22 -30.60
N HIS A 245 -7.98 7.36 -31.02
CA HIS A 245 -6.56 7.67 -31.06
C HIS A 245 -6.33 9.13 -30.68
N VAL A 246 -5.24 9.45 -29.96
CA VAL A 246 -4.92 10.85 -29.65
C VAL A 246 -4.03 11.40 -30.75
N GLN A 247 -4.59 12.27 -31.59
CA GLN A 247 -3.82 13.00 -32.59
C GLN A 247 -3.01 14.09 -31.90
N VAL A 248 -1.68 13.90 -31.89
CA VAL A 248 -0.71 14.86 -31.35
C VAL A 248 -0.29 15.84 -32.45
N ASP A 249 0.14 15.33 -33.60
CA ASP A 249 0.49 16.15 -34.77
C ASP A 249 -0.77 16.67 -35.48
N VAL A 250 -0.89 17.99 -35.57
CA VAL A 250 -2.02 18.68 -36.22
C VAL A 250 -1.58 19.38 -37.52
N GLY A 251 -0.59 18.83 -38.21
CA GLY A 251 -0.02 19.35 -39.45
C GLY A 251 -1.07 19.71 -40.51
N GLU A 252 -2.16 18.93 -40.63
CA GLU A 252 -3.28 19.19 -41.55
C GLU A 252 -3.97 20.55 -41.28
N HIS A 253 -3.86 21.06 -40.06
CA HIS A 253 -4.42 22.34 -39.63
C HIS A 253 -3.35 23.40 -39.36
N ARG A 254 -2.07 23.14 -39.69
CA ARG A 254 -0.94 24.02 -39.35
C ARG A 254 -1.14 25.44 -39.86
N GLU A 255 -1.47 25.61 -41.14
CA GLU A 255 -1.64 26.95 -41.73
C GLU A 255 -2.75 27.75 -41.03
N ALA A 256 -3.91 27.13 -40.81
CA ALA A 256 -5.04 27.75 -40.14
C ALA A 256 -4.74 28.09 -38.66
N LEU A 257 -4.05 27.20 -37.94
CA LEU A 257 -3.66 27.42 -36.55
C LEU A 257 -2.58 28.53 -36.42
N LEU A 258 -1.62 28.57 -37.34
CA LEU A 258 -0.61 29.63 -37.38
C LEU A 258 -1.22 30.98 -37.76
N ALA A 259 -2.21 31.03 -38.65
CA ALA A 259 -2.95 32.26 -38.98
C ALA A 259 -3.65 32.88 -37.74
N ILE A 260 -4.10 32.05 -36.79
CA ILE A 260 -4.58 32.56 -35.49
C ILE A 260 -3.45 33.20 -34.71
N LYS A 261 -2.28 32.55 -34.65
CA LYS A 261 -1.12 33.01 -33.88
C LYS A 261 -0.52 34.31 -34.43
N THR A 262 -0.47 34.48 -35.76
CA THR A 262 0.05 35.68 -36.45
C THR A 262 -0.96 36.82 -36.51
N GLY A 263 -2.25 36.54 -36.32
CA GLY A 263 -3.34 37.53 -36.39
C GLY A 263 -3.93 37.71 -37.78
N ASP A 264 -3.55 36.86 -38.74
CA ASP A 264 -4.09 36.87 -40.11
C ASP A 264 -5.56 36.39 -40.15
N MET A 265 -5.97 35.55 -39.19
CA MET A 265 -7.36 35.14 -39.01
C MET A 265 -8.05 36.06 -38.01
N ASN A 266 -9.15 36.70 -38.42
CA ASN A 266 -9.85 37.63 -37.54
C ASN A 266 -10.68 36.89 -36.48
N TRP A 267 -11.03 37.60 -35.40
CA TRP A 267 -11.74 36.99 -34.26
C TRP A 267 -13.11 36.37 -34.63
N SER A 268 -13.83 36.94 -35.59
CA SER A 268 -15.12 36.40 -36.04
C SER A 268 -14.94 35.04 -36.72
N GLU A 269 -13.90 34.89 -37.53
CA GLU A 269 -13.57 33.61 -38.19
C GLU A 269 -13.16 32.55 -37.17
N VAL A 270 -12.34 32.91 -36.19
CA VAL A 270 -11.94 32.01 -35.10
C VAL A 270 -13.14 31.52 -34.29
N GLU A 271 -14.05 32.43 -33.93
CA GLU A 271 -15.24 32.07 -33.16
C GLU A 271 -16.21 31.19 -33.95
N GLN A 272 -16.37 31.44 -35.26
CA GLN A 272 -17.14 30.56 -36.14
C GLN A 272 -16.53 29.16 -36.25
N TRP A 273 -15.19 29.07 -36.36
CA TRP A 273 -14.52 27.77 -36.39
C TRP A 273 -14.69 27.03 -35.06
N ARG A 274 -14.53 27.72 -33.92
CA ARG A 274 -14.78 27.16 -32.58
C ARG A 274 -16.19 26.59 -32.45
N LEU A 275 -17.21 27.33 -32.89
CA LEU A 275 -18.61 26.90 -32.83
C LEU A 275 -18.86 25.66 -33.70
N ARG A 276 -18.30 25.60 -34.91
CA ARG A 276 -18.37 24.41 -35.77
C ARG A 276 -17.71 23.20 -35.11
N LEU A 277 -16.50 23.37 -34.58
CA LEU A 277 -15.81 22.28 -33.89
C LEU A 277 -16.56 21.80 -32.64
N HIS A 278 -17.26 22.69 -31.95
CA HIS A 278 -18.09 22.31 -30.80
C HIS A 278 -19.24 21.38 -31.23
N GLU A 279 -19.92 21.74 -32.31
CA GLU A 279 -20.98 20.92 -32.89
C GLU A 279 -20.45 19.56 -33.38
N GLU A 280 -19.31 19.56 -34.07
CA GLU A 280 -18.64 18.33 -34.48
C GLU A 280 -18.23 17.45 -33.29
N PHE A 281 -17.83 18.06 -32.17
CA PHE A 281 -17.46 17.33 -30.95
C PHE A 281 -18.67 16.69 -30.27
N ASN A 282 -19.83 17.37 -30.29
CA ASN A 282 -21.09 16.81 -29.82
C ASN A 282 -21.50 15.60 -30.68
N GLN A 283 -21.44 15.73 -32.00
CA GLN A 283 -21.76 14.63 -32.92
C GLN A 283 -20.80 13.45 -32.76
N ALA A 284 -19.51 13.72 -32.57
CA ALA A 284 -18.52 12.67 -32.31
C ALA A 284 -18.80 11.93 -30.98
N LEU A 285 -19.29 12.61 -29.95
CA LEU A 285 -19.71 11.97 -28.70
C LEU A 285 -20.93 11.06 -28.86
N GLU A 286 -21.89 11.45 -29.69
CA GLU A 286 -23.08 10.64 -29.97
C GLU A 286 -22.75 9.37 -30.76
N GLN A 287 -21.75 9.44 -31.65
CA GLN A 287 -21.40 8.36 -32.57
C GLN A 287 -20.27 7.45 -32.08
N THR A 288 -19.49 7.87 -31.08
CA THR A 288 -18.34 7.09 -30.61
C THR A 288 -18.72 5.79 -29.93
N GLU A 289 -17.93 4.74 -30.19
CA GLU A 289 -17.99 3.46 -29.50
C GLU A 289 -17.04 3.38 -28.28
N LEU A 290 -16.37 4.49 -27.92
CA LEU A 290 -15.56 4.52 -26.71
C LEU A 290 -16.42 4.23 -25.46
N PRO A 291 -15.86 3.57 -24.44
CA PRO A 291 -16.61 3.27 -23.21
C PRO A 291 -16.94 4.56 -22.44
N GLU A 292 -17.97 4.51 -21.59
CA GLU A 292 -18.36 5.62 -20.71
C GLU A 292 -17.25 6.00 -19.72
N ARG A 293 -16.44 5.02 -19.31
CA ARG A 293 -15.33 5.18 -18.36
C ARG A 293 -14.10 4.44 -18.86
N PRO A 294 -12.89 4.93 -18.55
CA PRO A 294 -11.67 4.20 -18.88
C PRO A 294 -11.51 2.96 -17.98
N ASP A 295 -10.59 2.07 -18.35
CA ASP A 295 -10.38 0.80 -17.63
C ASP A 295 -9.48 1.02 -16.40
N TYR A 296 -10.13 1.35 -15.28
CA TYR A 296 -9.50 1.53 -13.98
C TYR A 296 -8.81 0.26 -13.48
N GLU A 297 -9.36 -0.92 -13.77
CA GLU A 297 -8.85 -2.19 -13.25
C GLU A 297 -7.52 -2.55 -13.91
N ARG A 298 -7.43 -2.41 -15.24
CA ARG A 298 -6.17 -2.64 -15.96
C ARG A 298 -5.10 -1.63 -15.57
N ALA A 299 -5.46 -0.36 -15.37
CA ALA A 299 -4.53 0.67 -14.90
C ALA A 299 -4.03 0.39 -13.47
N ASN A 300 -4.92 -0.05 -12.57
CA ASN A 300 -4.54 -0.45 -11.21
C ASN A 300 -3.65 -1.70 -11.21
N ALA A 301 -4.01 -2.71 -12.00
CA ALA A 301 -3.22 -3.93 -12.14
C ALA A 301 -1.81 -3.63 -12.68
N PHE A 302 -1.69 -2.73 -13.66
CA PHE A 302 -0.39 -2.24 -14.14
C PHE A 302 0.42 -1.58 -13.02
N LEU A 303 -0.19 -0.66 -12.25
CA LEU A 303 0.48 0.03 -11.14
C LEU A 303 0.96 -0.92 -10.04
N VAL A 304 0.16 -1.92 -9.69
CA VAL A 304 0.54 -2.94 -8.69
C VAL A 304 1.64 -3.85 -9.24
N ARG A 305 1.54 -4.30 -10.50
CA ARG A 305 2.56 -5.17 -11.14
C ARG A 305 3.91 -4.48 -11.32
N ALA A 306 3.90 -3.19 -11.67
CA ALA A 306 5.10 -2.36 -11.74
C ALA A 306 5.92 -2.37 -10.43
N ARG A 307 5.32 -2.87 -9.35
CA ARG A 307 5.88 -2.97 -8.01
C ARG A 307 5.96 -4.43 -7.51
N THR A 308 6.09 -5.45 -8.36
CA THR A 308 6.16 -6.90 -7.95
C THR A 308 7.56 -7.51 -8.12
N THR A 309 7.97 -8.36 -7.15
CA THR A 309 9.17 -9.21 -7.18
C THR A 309 8.82 -10.68 -6.97
N LEU A 310 9.37 -11.55 -7.82
CA LEU A 310 9.32 -13.00 -7.66
C LEU A 310 10.58 -13.50 -6.92
N LEU A 311 10.37 -14.28 -5.86
CA LEU A 311 11.41 -15.09 -5.23
C LEU A 311 11.34 -16.50 -5.78
N ILE A 312 12.42 -16.94 -6.40
CA ILE A 312 12.50 -18.25 -7.02
C ILE A 312 13.68 -19.03 -6.47
N SER A 313 13.56 -20.37 -6.42
CA SER A 313 14.65 -21.24 -5.98
C SER A 313 15.94 -21.05 -6.81
N TRP A 314 17.11 -21.16 -6.15
CA TRP A 314 18.42 -21.15 -6.81
C TRP A 314 18.58 -22.30 -7.81
N ARG A 315 17.85 -23.41 -7.63
CA ARG A 315 17.92 -24.55 -8.53
C ARG A 315 17.40 -24.16 -9.92
N GLN A 316 18.09 -24.62 -10.95
CA GLN A 316 17.67 -24.38 -12.34
C GLN A 316 17.02 -25.62 -12.94
N SER A 317 15.90 -26.04 -12.35
CA SER A 317 15.00 -26.96 -13.06
C SER A 317 14.39 -26.25 -14.27
N GLU A 318 13.88 -27.03 -15.21
CA GLU A 318 13.14 -26.51 -16.36
C GLU A 318 12.01 -25.57 -15.96
N ASP A 319 11.17 -26.03 -15.04
CA ASP A 319 10.03 -25.29 -14.50
C ASP A 319 10.48 -23.94 -13.93
N ASN A 320 11.60 -23.90 -13.22
CA ASN A 320 12.15 -22.66 -12.68
C ASN A 320 12.66 -21.71 -13.77
N GLN A 321 13.17 -22.23 -14.89
CA GLN A 321 13.58 -21.39 -16.01
C GLN A 321 12.37 -20.82 -16.76
N LEU A 322 11.33 -21.62 -16.96
CA LEU A 322 10.09 -21.18 -17.60
C LEU A 322 9.37 -20.09 -16.79
N ILE A 323 9.23 -20.29 -15.48
CA ILE A 323 8.63 -19.30 -14.57
C ILE A 323 9.48 -18.04 -14.48
N TRP A 324 10.82 -18.17 -14.43
CA TRP A 324 11.73 -17.02 -14.43
C TRP A 324 11.59 -16.17 -15.71
N ARG A 325 11.59 -16.80 -16.90
CA ARG A 325 11.43 -16.06 -18.18
C ARG A 325 10.09 -15.32 -18.22
N ALA A 326 9.00 -16.00 -17.87
CA ALA A 326 7.67 -15.39 -17.86
C ALA A 326 7.57 -14.23 -16.86
N ALA A 327 8.25 -14.31 -15.71
CA ALA A 327 8.28 -13.20 -14.73
C ALA A 327 9.08 -11.99 -15.25
N VAL A 328 10.23 -12.23 -15.88
CA VAL A 328 11.05 -11.16 -16.50
C VAL A 328 10.31 -10.48 -17.64
N GLU A 329 9.63 -11.24 -18.51
CA GLU A 329 8.82 -10.70 -19.61
C GLU A 329 7.66 -9.82 -19.11
N ARG A 330 7.16 -10.08 -17.89
CA ARG A 330 6.15 -9.24 -17.20
C ARG A 330 6.71 -8.00 -16.53
N GLY A 331 8.02 -7.77 -16.63
CA GLY A 331 8.70 -6.66 -15.94
C GLY A 331 8.79 -6.84 -14.42
N TRP A 332 8.59 -8.05 -13.89
CA TRP A 332 8.81 -8.31 -12.47
C TRP A 332 10.31 -8.34 -12.17
N SER A 333 10.68 -7.83 -11.00
CA SER A 333 12.01 -8.11 -10.45
C SER A 333 12.06 -9.59 -10.03
N VAL A 334 13.19 -10.27 -10.21
CA VAL A 334 13.30 -11.69 -9.84
C VAL A 334 14.56 -11.94 -9.05
N GLU A 335 14.40 -12.46 -7.84
CA GLU A 335 15.49 -12.79 -6.91
C GLU A 335 15.60 -14.30 -6.75
N ARG A 336 16.83 -14.83 -6.93
CA ARG A 336 17.11 -16.27 -6.78
C ARG A 336 17.63 -16.57 -5.38
N ILE A 337 16.92 -17.43 -4.66
CA ILE A 337 17.18 -17.70 -3.24
C ILE A 337 17.96 -19.00 -3.05
N LYS A 338 19.11 -18.91 -2.39
CA LYS A 338 19.94 -20.07 -2.00
C LYS A 338 19.79 -20.36 -0.50
N GLY A 339 19.13 -21.46 -0.16
CA GLY A 339 18.87 -21.84 1.24
C GLY A 339 17.79 -20.96 1.88
N ILE A 340 17.90 -20.72 3.19
CA ILE A 340 16.93 -19.90 3.97
C ILE A 340 17.34 -18.42 4.07
N HIS A 341 18.46 -18.02 3.45
CA HIS A 341 18.90 -16.63 3.48
C HIS A 341 17.99 -15.80 2.57
N VAL A 342 17.29 -14.85 3.18
CA VAL A 342 16.43 -13.90 2.46
C VAL A 342 17.32 -12.72 2.07
N PRO A 343 17.51 -12.43 0.77
CA PRO A 343 18.24 -11.24 0.34
C PRO A 343 17.52 -9.99 0.85
N GLU A 344 18.21 -8.85 0.91
CA GLU A 344 17.56 -7.56 1.10
C GLU A 344 16.67 -7.28 -0.12
N ILE A 345 15.43 -7.76 -0.07
CA ILE A 345 14.42 -7.51 -1.10
C ILE A 345 13.86 -6.13 -0.81
N VAL A 346 14.40 -5.16 -1.52
CA VAL A 346 14.01 -3.76 -1.44
C VAL A 346 12.79 -3.59 -2.35
N GLU A 347 11.66 -3.13 -1.79
CA GLU A 347 10.62 -2.39 -2.51
C GLU A 347 9.73 -3.15 -3.54
N SER A 348 8.93 -4.14 -3.11
CA SER A 348 7.93 -4.77 -4.01
C SER A 348 6.95 -5.74 -3.32
N ARG A 349 5.79 -6.01 -3.95
CA ARG A 349 4.92 -7.17 -3.68
C ARG A 349 5.70 -8.45 -3.95
N VAL A 350 5.77 -9.33 -2.98
CA VAL A 350 6.57 -10.56 -3.08
C VAL A 350 5.70 -11.75 -3.48
N VAL A 351 6.10 -12.45 -4.55
CA VAL A 351 5.53 -13.74 -4.96
C VAL A 351 6.58 -14.81 -4.73
N ILE A 352 6.19 -15.96 -4.18
CA ILE A 352 7.12 -17.04 -3.84
C ILE A 352 6.86 -18.27 -4.72
N TYR A 353 7.92 -18.77 -5.37
CA TYR A 353 7.90 -20.04 -6.11
C TYR A 353 9.15 -20.87 -5.79
N MET A 354 9.04 -21.83 -4.87
CA MET A 354 10.17 -22.65 -4.41
C MET A 354 9.71 -23.88 -3.64
N GLU A 355 10.65 -24.76 -3.29
CA GLU A 355 10.35 -26.01 -2.60
C GLU A 355 9.72 -25.83 -1.20
N SER A 356 8.81 -26.73 -0.84
CA SER A 356 8.06 -26.76 0.44
C SER A 356 8.91 -26.70 1.70
N MET A 357 10.15 -27.17 1.63
CA MET A 357 11.09 -27.11 2.76
C MET A 357 11.50 -25.67 3.11
N PHE A 358 11.60 -24.76 2.13
CA PHE A 358 12.14 -23.41 2.33
C PHE A 358 11.06 -22.32 2.27
N ALA A 359 10.04 -22.50 1.44
CA ALA A 359 9.05 -21.47 1.16
C ALA A 359 8.34 -20.96 2.43
N PRO A 360 7.83 -21.80 3.35
CA PRO A 360 7.15 -21.32 4.56
C PRO A 360 8.08 -20.54 5.49
N THR A 361 9.35 -20.96 5.59
CA THR A 361 10.35 -20.27 6.41
C THR A 361 10.71 -18.90 5.81
N ILE A 362 10.86 -18.81 4.49
CA ILE A 362 11.14 -17.55 3.79
C ILE A 362 9.93 -16.62 3.83
N ALA A 363 8.73 -17.15 3.57
CA ALA A 363 7.48 -16.41 3.68
C ALA A 363 7.29 -15.84 5.08
N SER A 364 7.49 -16.67 6.12
CA SER A 364 7.44 -16.24 7.52
C SER A 364 8.45 -15.13 7.81
N ARG A 365 9.70 -15.25 7.36
CA ARG A 365 10.73 -14.19 7.48
C ARG A 365 10.36 -12.90 6.75
N LEU A 366 9.52 -13.00 5.72
CA LEU A 366 8.99 -11.90 4.93
C LEU A 366 7.58 -11.47 5.36
N GLY A 367 7.06 -11.99 6.48
CA GLY A 367 5.75 -11.61 7.01
C GLY A 367 4.58 -11.96 6.09
N LEU A 368 4.79 -12.96 5.24
CA LEU A 368 3.83 -13.48 4.29
C LEU A 368 3.32 -14.83 4.80
N GLU A 369 2.03 -15.11 4.59
CA GLU A 369 1.49 -16.44 4.69
C GLU A 369 1.38 -17.06 3.30
N LEU A 370 1.61 -18.35 3.21
CA LEU A 370 1.43 -19.10 1.99
C LEU A 370 0.12 -19.88 2.09
N THR A 371 -0.69 -19.86 1.04
CA THR A 371 -1.92 -20.66 1.00
C THR A 371 -1.55 -22.14 1.09
N GLN A 372 -2.10 -22.83 2.10
CA GLN A 372 -1.95 -24.27 2.29
C GLN A 372 -3.32 -24.93 2.43
N LEU A 373 -3.35 -26.24 2.26
CA LEU A 373 -4.51 -27.08 2.47
C LEU A 373 -4.32 -27.88 3.77
N SER A 374 -5.42 -28.31 4.37
CA SER A 374 -5.34 -29.31 5.42
C SER A 374 -4.91 -30.66 4.85
N ASP A 375 -4.13 -31.39 5.62
CA ASP A 375 -3.60 -32.73 5.26
C ASP A 375 -4.72 -33.74 4.95
N ASP A 376 -5.91 -33.50 5.49
CA ASP A 376 -7.11 -34.32 5.30
C ASP A 376 -8.04 -33.83 4.18
N TRP A 377 -7.60 -32.88 3.34
CA TRP A 377 -8.44 -32.31 2.28
C TRP A 377 -8.95 -33.37 1.29
N VAL A 378 -8.06 -34.18 0.73
CA VAL A 378 -8.45 -35.26 -0.22
C VAL A 378 -9.33 -36.32 0.46
N PRO A 379 -9.02 -36.81 1.69
CA PRO A 379 -9.92 -37.68 2.45
C PRO A 379 -11.34 -37.14 2.66
N LYS A 380 -11.50 -35.82 2.83
CA LYS A 380 -12.80 -35.16 3.05
C LYS A 380 -13.62 -34.99 1.77
N LEU A 381 -13.04 -35.19 0.59
CA LEU A 381 -13.79 -35.08 -0.65
C LEU A 381 -14.92 -36.13 -0.71
N PRO A 382 -16.09 -35.77 -1.29
CA PRO A 382 -17.12 -36.73 -1.63
C PRO A 382 -16.59 -37.94 -2.41
N GLU A 383 -17.14 -39.13 -2.13
CA GLU A 383 -16.63 -40.40 -2.66
C GLU A 383 -16.59 -40.44 -4.20
N GLU A 384 -17.55 -39.76 -4.85
CA GLU A 384 -17.65 -39.61 -6.29
C GLU A 384 -16.47 -38.86 -6.94
N PHE A 385 -15.69 -38.09 -6.17
CA PHE A 385 -14.52 -37.35 -6.66
C PHE A 385 -13.20 -38.06 -6.39
N ARG A 386 -13.16 -39.01 -5.46
CA ARG A 386 -11.95 -39.76 -5.09
C ARG A 386 -11.94 -41.19 -5.61
N LEU A 387 -13.13 -41.78 -5.81
CA LEU A 387 -13.37 -43.14 -6.35
C LEU A 387 -12.60 -44.27 -5.65
N ARG A 388 -12.06 -43.99 -4.46
CA ARG A 388 -11.31 -44.91 -3.61
C ARG A 388 -11.36 -44.40 -2.19
N ASP A 389 -11.18 -45.31 -1.24
CA ASP A 389 -11.10 -44.93 0.16
C ASP A 389 -9.71 -44.39 0.50
N ILE A 390 -9.67 -43.17 1.02
CA ILE A 390 -8.46 -42.45 1.41
C ILE A 390 -8.66 -41.97 2.84
N ARG A 391 -7.70 -42.25 3.72
CA ARG A 391 -7.78 -41.90 5.14
C ARG A 391 -6.51 -41.22 5.59
N LEU A 392 -6.65 -40.18 6.41
CA LEU A 392 -5.57 -39.67 7.24
C LEU A 392 -5.57 -40.44 8.56
N THR A 393 -4.49 -41.15 8.85
CA THR A 393 -4.34 -42.02 10.03
C THR A 393 -2.88 -42.02 10.48
N THR A 394 -2.47 -42.97 11.33
CA THR A 394 -1.10 -43.08 11.83
C THR A 394 -0.44 -44.39 11.41
N LEU A 395 0.89 -44.46 11.37
CA LEU A 395 1.60 -45.71 11.09
C LEU A 395 1.28 -46.82 12.11
N GLY A 396 1.03 -46.47 13.37
CA GLY A 396 0.65 -47.42 14.42
C GLY A 396 -0.74 -48.03 14.18
N ASP A 397 -1.68 -47.25 13.65
CA ASP A 397 -2.98 -47.77 13.23
C ASP A 397 -2.83 -48.68 12.00
N ILE A 398 -2.01 -48.28 11.01
CA ILE A 398 -1.75 -49.10 9.81
C ILE A 398 -1.13 -50.45 10.16
N ALA A 399 -0.30 -50.53 11.21
CA ALA A 399 0.27 -51.79 11.68
C ALA A 399 -0.79 -52.83 12.10
N GLN A 400 -2.01 -52.38 12.36
CA GLN A 400 -3.16 -53.22 12.74
C GLN A 400 -4.13 -53.47 11.57
N THR A 401 -3.77 -53.04 10.35
CA THR A 401 -4.60 -53.17 9.15
C THR A 401 -4.03 -54.18 8.13
N ASN A 402 -4.85 -54.60 7.18
CA ASN A 402 -4.41 -55.48 6.10
C ASN A 402 -3.66 -54.69 5.02
N LEU A 403 -2.44 -55.15 4.71
CA LEU A 403 -1.63 -54.71 3.57
C LEU A 403 -1.88 -55.63 2.35
N PRO A 404 -1.62 -55.19 1.11
CA PRO A 404 -0.91 -53.97 0.73
C PRO A 404 -1.76 -52.71 0.70
N LEU A 405 -1.17 -51.58 1.11
CA LEU A 405 -1.76 -50.24 1.00
C LEU A 405 -0.79 -49.28 0.32
N PHE A 406 -1.32 -48.34 -0.46
CA PHE A 406 -0.57 -47.17 -0.87
C PHE A 406 -0.47 -46.20 0.31
N LEU A 407 0.75 -45.93 0.75
CA LEU A 407 1.05 -45.04 1.87
C LEU A 407 1.85 -43.85 1.37
N LYS A 408 1.45 -42.65 1.78
CA LYS A 408 2.10 -41.38 1.46
C LYS A 408 2.14 -40.49 2.71
N PRO A 409 3.24 -39.80 3.00
CA PRO A 409 3.23 -38.79 4.06
C PRO A 409 2.26 -37.65 3.68
N PRO A 410 1.44 -37.14 4.62
CA PRO A 410 0.47 -36.09 4.32
C PRO A 410 1.17 -34.79 3.89
N ASN A 411 2.26 -34.43 4.57
CA ASN A 411 3.12 -33.30 4.27
C ASN A 411 4.59 -33.69 4.30
N GLU A 412 5.38 -33.04 3.43
CA GLU A 412 6.80 -33.30 3.19
C GLU A 412 7.13 -34.73 2.73
N LYS A 413 8.09 -34.88 1.81
CA LYS A 413 8.51 -36.22 1.30
C LYS A 413 9.39 -36.95 2.33
N SER A 414 8.90 -37.07 3.56
CA SER A 414 9.62 -37.70 4.68
C SER A 414 9.94 -39.17 4.39
N PHE A 415 9.05 -39.88 3.70
CA PHE A 415 9.28 -41.21 3.14
C PHE A 415 8.66 -41.38 1.73
N SER A 416 9.02 -42.46 1.04
CA SER A 416 8.57 -42.72 -0.33
C SER A 416 7.07 -43.04 -0.39
N ALA A 417 6.33 -42.29 -1.21
CA ALA A 417 4.95 -42.60 -1.55
C ALA A 417 4.91 -43.81 -2.49
N LYS A 418 4.42 -44.96 -2.02
CA LYS A 418 4.32 -46.20 -2.79
C LYS A 418 3.36 -47.20 -2.13
N VAL A 419 3.15 -48.33 -2.80
CA VAL A 419 2.48 -49.48 -2.19
C VAL A 419 3.45 -50.20 -1.25
N TYR A 420 3.01 -50.47 -0.03
CA TYR A 420 3.76 -51.19 1.00
C TYR A 420 3.09 -52.52 1.31
N ASP A 421 3.85 -53.60 1.17
CA ASP A 421 3.46 -54.95 1.62
C ASP A 421 3.78 -55.20 3.11
N CYS A 422 4.72 -54.43 3.67
CA CYS A 422 5.05 -54.40 5.10
C CYS A 422 5.48 -52.97 5.51
N ILE A 423 5.26 -52.62 6.78
CA ILE A 423 5.63 -51.28 7.31
C ILE A 423 6.62 -51.33 8.47
N ASP A 424 7.17 -52.48 8.84
CA ASP A 424 8.03 -52.61 10.03
C ASP A 424 9.22 -51.65 10.03
N SER A 425 9.89 -51.51 8.87
CA SER A 425 10.98 -50.53 8.70
C SER A 425 10.48 -49.10 8.83
N LEU A 426 9.34 -48.79 8.21
CA LEU A 426 8.76 -47.45 8.24
C LEU A 426 8.30 -47.07 9.66
N LEU A 427 7.73 -48.03 10.39
CA LEU A 427 7.32 -47.86 11.79
C LEU A 427 8.52 -47.69 12.72
N ALA A 428 9.62 -48.41 12.47
CA ALA A 428 10.86 -48.26 13.23
C ALA A 428 11.54 -46.90 12.99
N ASP A 429 11.54 -46.43 11.73
CA ASP A 429 12.25 -45.21 11.33
C ASP A 429 11.51 -43.93 11.75
N TYR A 430 10.17 -43.92 11.71
CA TYR A 430 9.37 -42.72 11.94
C TYR A 430 8.49 -42.76 13.21
N GLY A 431 8.19 -43.97 13.72
CA GLY A 431 7.39 -44.18 14.93
C GLY A 431 5.89 -44.39 14.68
N PRO A 432 5.13 -44.83 15.70
CA PRO A 432 3.71 -45.20 15.55
C PRO A 432 2.77 -44.01 15.41
N THR A 433 3.14 -42.82 15.91
CA THR A 433 2.28 -41.63 15.88
C THR A 433 2.41 -40.82 14.59
N THR A 434 3.28 -41.23 13.66
CA THR A 434 3.52 -40.52 12.41
C THR A 434 2.25 -40.51 11.56
N PRO A 435 1.75 -39.34 11.16
CA PRO A 435 0.57 -39.26 10.32
C PRO A 435 0.88 -39.74 8.90
N VAL A 436 -0.07 -40.45 8.29
CA VAL A 436 0.04 -41.07 6.96
C VAL A 436 -1.30 -41.02 6.24
N LEU A 437 -1.26 -40.72 4.94
CA LEU A 437 -2.38 -40.96 4.04
C LEU A 437 -2.31 -42.40 3.54
N ALA A 438 -3.39 -43.15 3.77
CA ALA A 438 -3.51 -44.54 3.37
C ALA A 438 -4.68 -44.75 2.40
N ALA A 439 -4.44 -45.49 1.33
CA ALA A 439 -5.46 -45.84 0.34
C ALA A 439 -5.23 -47.24 -0.25
N PRO A 440 -6.28 -47.95 -0.68
CA PRO A 440 -6.11 -49.15 -1.50
C PRO A 440 -5.32 -48.83 -2.78
N PRO A 441 -4.42 -49.73 -3.22
CA PRO A 441 -3.71 -49.56 -4.49
C PRO A 441 -4.67 -49.44 -5.68
N VAL A 442 -4.40 -48.50 -6.58
CA VAL A 442 -5.13 -48.30 -7.84
C VAL A 442 -4.14 -48.12 -8.99
N SER A 443 -4.59 -48.40 -10.22
CA SER A 443 -3.83 -48.14 -11.45
C SER A 443 -4.37 -46.90 -12.14
N TRP A 444 -3.49 -45.95 -12.42
CA TRP A 444 -3.81 -44.72 -13.14
C TRP A 444 -3.43 -44.87 -14.62
N SER A 445 -4.34 -44.52 -15.54
CA SER A 445 -4.00 -44.46 -16.96
C SER A 445 -3.33 -43.14 -17.33
N CYS A 446 -3.73 -42.04 -16.68
CA CYS A 446 -3.12 -40.73 -16.86
C CYS A 446 -3.35 -39.84 -15.64
N GLU A 447 -2.47 -38.85 -15.45
CA GLU A 447 -2.59 -37.79 -14.46
C GLU A 447 -2.27 -36.43 -15.10
N PHE A 448 -3.05 -35.43 -14.72
CA PHE A 448 -2.99 -34.05 -15.15
C PHE A 448 -2.77 -33.15 -13.96
N ARG A 449 -1.93 -32.14 -14.13
CA ARG A 449 -1.78 -31.04 -13.19
C ARG A 449 -2.69 -29.90 -13.60
N CYS A 450 -3.50 -29.41 -12.67
CA CYS A 450 -4.38 -28.26 -12.89
C CYS A 450 -4.00 -27.14 -11.94
N PHE A 451 -3.59 -25.99 -12.47
CA PHE A 451 -3.46 -24.75 -11.70
C PHE A 451 -4.80 -24.03 -11.69
N CYS A 452 -5.35 -23.84 -10.49
CA CYS A 452 -6.70 -23.31 -10.30
C CYS A 452 -6.68 -22.01 -9.51
N LEU A 453 -7.54 -21.07 -9.91
CA LEU A 453 -7.75 -19.80 -9.23
C LEU A 453 -9.24 -19.51 -9.12
N ASP A 454 -9.71 -19.22 -7.90
CA ASP A 454 -11.10 -18.86 -7.61
C ASP A 454 -12.11 -19.86 -8.21
N GLY A 455 -11.80 -21.16 -8.09
CA GLY A 455 -12.65 -22.28 -8.55
C GLY A 455 -12.57 -22.58 -10.05
N ARG A 456 -11.72 -21.89 -10.81
CA ARG A 456 -11.54 -22.07 -12.27
C ARG A 456 -10.18 -22.67 -12.59
N VAL A 457 -10.11 -23.53 -13.60
CA VAL A 457 -8.81 -24.00 -14.11
C VAL A 457 -8.21 -22.94 -15.04
N ARG A 458 -7.04 -22.43 -14.68
CA ARG A 458 -6.31 -21.40 -15.43
C ARG A 458 -5.40 -22.01 -16.49
N THR A 459 -4.71 -23.08 -16.13
CA THR A 459 -3.89 -23.87 -17.04
C THR A 459 -3.77 -25.30 -16.51
N LEU A 460 -3.59 -26.26 -17.42
CA LEU A 460 -3.45 -27.66 -17.06
C LEU A 460 -2.55 -28.39 -18.06
N SER A 461 -1.90 -29.46 -17.63
CA SER A 461 -1.01 -30.27 -18.46
C SER A 461 -0.91 -31.72 -17.96
N PRO A 462 -0.89 -32.73 -18.85
CA PRO A 462 -0.59 -34.11 -18.45
C PRO A 462 0.86 -34.25 -17.99
N TYR A 463 1.11 -34.99 -16.91
CA TYR A 463 2.47 -35.24 -16.43
C TYR A 463 2.79 -36.73 -16.21
N LEU A 464 1.77 -37.59 -16.16
CA LEU A 464 1.94 -39.04 -16.06
C LEU A 464 0.98 -39.74 -17.04
N ARG A 465 1.45 -40.76 -17.75
CA ARG A 465 0.62 -41.62 -18.59
C ARG A 465 1.17 -43.03 -18.58
N ASP A 466 0.29 -44.00 -18.34
CA ASP A 466 0.62 -45.44 -18.28
C ASP A 466 1.83 -45.78 -17.38
N GLY A 467 2.01 -45.02 -16.29
CA GLY A 467 3.10 -45.19 -15.34
C GLY A 467 4.42 -44.49 -15.72
N GLU A 468 4.49 -43.83 -16.88
CA GLU A 468 5.63 -43.03 -17.30
C GLU A 468 5.43 -41.55 -17.00
N LEU A 469 6.48 -40.89 -16.48
CA LEU A 469 6.50 -39.45 -16.23
C LEU A 469 6.90 -38.69 -17.49
N SER A 470 6.24 -37.57 -17.73
CA SER A 470 6.47 -36.72 -18.90
C SER A 470 7.87 -36.08 -18.91
N SER A 471 8.48 -35.98 -20.10
CA SER A 471 9.64 -35.11 -20.39
C SER A 471 9.18 -33.77 -21.01
N LEU A 472 10.12 -32.97 -21.49
CA LEU A 472 9.92 -31.58 -21.97
C LEU A 472 9.14 -31.45 -23.27
N GLU A 473 9.17 -32.49 -24.09
CA GLU A 473 8.33 -32.65 -25.28
C GLU A 473 7.05 -33.44 -24.92
N GLY A 474 6.49 -33.18 -23.74
CA GLY A 474 5.60 -34.05 -22.98
C GLY A 474 4.37 -34.62 -23.68
N PHE A 475 3.63 -35.48 -22.96
CA PHE A 475 2.44 -36.13 -23.49
C PHE A 475 1.45 -35.12 -24.09
N THR A 476 0.99 -35.37 -25.31
CA THR A 476 -0.08 -34.57 -25.91
C THR A 476 -1.43 -35.07 -25.41
N ALA A 477 -2.28 -34.14 -24.96
CA ALA A 477 -3.66 -34.42 -24.65
C ALA A 477 -4.56 -33.90 -25.77
N THR A 478 -5.58 -34.67 -26.12
CA THR A 478 -6.59 -34.22 -27.09
C THR A 478 -7.42 -33.08 -26.50
N ALA A 479 -7.99 -32.21 -27.35
CA ALA A 479 -8.89 -31.15 -26.89
C ALA A 479 -10.07 -31.69 -26.05
N SER A 480 -10.54 -32.91 -26.36
CA SER A 480 -11.57 -33.61 -25.59
C SER A 480 -11.08 -33.99 -24.19
N GLU A 481 -9.88 -34.56 -24.06
CA GLU A 481 -9.30 -34.87 -22.74
C GLU A 481 -9.10 -33.59 -21.90
N MET A 482 -8.57 -32.52 -22.51
CA MET A 482 -8.37 -31.23 -21.83
C MET A 482 -9.69 -30.65 -21.29
N GLU A 483 -10.76 -30.72 -22.08
CA GLU A 483 -12.09 -30.24 -21.66
C GLU A 483 -12.69 -31.12 -20.56
N GLN A 484 -12.51 -32.44 -20.63
CA GLN A 484 -12.99 -33.37 -19.60
C GLN A 484 -12.29 -33.15 -18.25
N VAL A 485 -10.96 -33.02 -18.27
CA VAL A 485 -10.17 -32.72 -17.06
C VAL A 485 -10.63 -31.40 -16.46
N LYS A 486 -10.71 -30.35 -17.29
CA LYS A 486 -11.15 -29.02 -16.86
C LYS A 486 -12.54 -29.09 -16.22
N HIS A 487 -13.51 -29.71 -16.90
CA HIS A 487 -14.87 -29.82 -16.41
C HIS A 487 -14.94 -30.60 -15.08
N PHE A 488 -14.19 -31.71 -14.96
CA PHE A 488 -14.13 -32.47 -13.72
C PHE A 488 -13.53 -31.64 -12.57
N THR A 489 -12.38 -31.00 -12.80
CA THR A 489 -11.70 -30.20 -11.77
C THR A 489 -12.55 -29.02 -11.30
N GLU A 490 -13.19 -28.28 -12.22
CA GLU A 490 -14.10 -27.19 -11.84
C GLU A 490 -15.34 -27.72 -11.10
N ARG A 491 -15.85 -28.91 -11.45
CA ARG A 491 -16.93 -29.56 -10.69
C ARG A 491 -16.54 -29.87 -9.25
N VAL A 492 -15.32 -30.35 -9.01
CA VAL A 492 -14.81 -30.61 -7.65
C VAL A 492 -14.74 -29.31 -6.87
N LEU A 493 -14.18 -28.25 -7.48
CA LEU A 493 -13.98 -26.96 -6.82
C LEU A 493 -15.27 -26.16 -6.61
N LEU A 494 -16.28 -26.34 -7.46
CA LEU A 494 -17.54 -25.60 -7.33
C LEU A 494 -18.61 -26.35 -6.51
N ASP A 495 -18.28 -27.53 -5.98
CA ASP A 495 -19.16 -28.28 -5.08
C ASP A 495 -19.20 -27.62 -3.70
N GLU A 496 -20.40 -27.36 -3.19
CA GLU A 496 -20.61 -26.68 -1.90
C GLU A 496 -20.04 -27.44 -0.69
N ARG A 497 -19.76 -28.74 -0.84
CA ARG A 497 -19.16 -29.59 0.19
C ARG A 497 -17.63 -29.49 0.25
N VAL A 498 -17.01 -28.79 -0.70
CA VAL A 498 -15.55 -28.72 -0.86
C VAL A 498 -15.05 -27.33 -0.51
N GLU A 499 -14.28 -27.22 0.59
CA GLU A 499 -13.58 -25.99 0.94
C GLU A 499 -12.21 -25.95 0.28
N PHE A 500 -11.76 -24.83 -0.28
CA PHE A 500 -10.45 -24.72 -0.91
C PHE A 500 -9.92 -23.27 -0.86
N PRO A 501 -8.59 -23.06 -0.82
CA PRO A 501 -8.01 -21.74 -0.91
C PRO A 501 -8.15 -21.17 -2.32
N ARG A 502 -8.11 -19.85 -2.45
CA ARG A 502 -8.25 -19.14 -3.74
C ARG A 502 -7.31 -19.69 -4.82
N ALA A 503 -6.05 -19.95 -4.46
CA ALA A 503 -5.04 -20.52 -5.34
C ALA A 503 -4.70 -21.94 -4.88
N ILE A 504 -4.86 -22.91 -5.78
CA ILE A 504 -4.67 -24.33 -5.50
C ILE A 504 -4.17 -25.05 -6.76
N VAL A 505 -3.35 -26.08 -6.58
CA VAL A 505 -3.05 -27.05 -7.63
C VAL A 505 -3.77 -28.35 -7.32
N ILE A 506 -4.53 -28.88 -8.27
CA ILE A 506 -5.18 -30.18 -8.15
C ILE A 506 -4.63 -31.08 -9.24
N ASP A 507 -4.13 -32.24 -8.81
CA ASP A 507 -3.76 -33.30 -9.74
C ASP A 507 -4.95 -34.26 -9.89
N VAL A 508 -5.33 -34.52 -11.13
CA VAL A 508 -6.52 -35.28 -11.50
C VAL A 508 -6.13 -36.37 -12.48
N GLY A 509 -6.66 -37.58 -12.32
CA GLY A 509 -6.32 -38.70 -13.18
C GLY A 509 -7.50 -39.63 -13.43
N ILE A 510 -7.31 -40.59 -14.34
CA ILE A 510 -8.27 -41.65 -14.59
C ILE A 510 -7.80 -42.93 -13.90
N ILE A 511 -8.61 -43.43 -12.97
CA ILE A 511 -8.43 -44.77 -12.41
C ILE A 511 -8.98 -45.79 -13.41
N VAL A 512 -8.15 -46.75 -13.80
CA VAL A 512 -8.53 -47.83 -14.72
C VAL A 512 -9.78 -48.55 -14.19
N GLY A 513 -10.84 -48.56 -14.99
CA GLY A 513 -12.11 -49.20 -14.65
C GLY A 513 -13.01 -48.43 -13.67
N ARG A 514 -12.64 -47.22 -13.20
CA ARG A 514 -13.50 -46.39 -12.32
C ARG A 514 -13.80 -45.00 -12.87
N GLY A 515 -12.84 -44.35 -13.56
CA GLY A 515 -13.03 -43.03 -14.16
C GLY A 515 -12.21 -41.92 -13.50
N TRP A 516 -12.59 -40.66 -13.74
CA TRP A 516 -11.90 -39.47 -13.25
C TRP A 516 -11.95 -39.36 -11.73
N ALA A 517 -10.79 -39.15 -11.11
CA ALA A 517 -10.65 -38.96 -9.68
C ALA A 517 -9.54 -37.96 -9.36
N VAL A 518 -9.68 -37.30 -8.21
CA VAL A 518 -8.61 -36.49 -7.62
C VAL A 518 -7.47 -37.42 -7.16
N VAL A 519 -6.27 -37.12 -7.63
CA VAL A 519 -5.03 -37.81 -7.27
C VAL A 519 -4.51 -37.19 -5.98
N GLU A 520 -4.21 -35.90 -6.03
CA GLU A 520 -3.69 -35.10 -4.92
C GLU A 520 -4.05 -33.62 -5.09
N ALA A 521 -3.86 -32.85 -4.02
CA ALA A 521 -3.93 -31.40 -4.05
C ALA A 521 -2.67 -30.83 -3.42
N ASN A 522 -2.15 -29.76 -4.02
CA ASN A 522 -0.88 -29.17 -3.68
C ASN A 522 -1.00 -27.64 -3.56
N PRO A 523 -0.16 -27.02 -2.72
CA PRO A 523 0.03 -25.59 -2.78
C PRO A 523 0.62 -25.15 -4.12
N ALA A 524 0.10 -24.08 -4.71
CA ALA A 524 0.59 -23.55 -5.98
C ALA A 524 2.06 -23.10 -5.90
N TRP A 525 2.45 -22.45 -4.80
CA TRP A 525 3.79 -21.89 -4.59
C TRP A 525 4.94 -22.93 -4.59
N GLY A 526 4.62 -24.22 -4.43
CA GLY A 526 5.60 -25.31 -4.38
C GLY A 526 5.40 -26.38 -5.46
N SER A 527 4.49 -26.18 -6.40
CA SER A 527 4.12 -27.19 -7.40
C SER A 527 4.89 -26.99 -8.70
N GLY A 528 5.57 -28.04 -9.18
CA GLY A 528 6.12 -28.05 -10.54
C GLY A 528 5.04 -27.81 -11.61
N ILE A 529 5.41 -27.29 -12.78
CA ILE A 529 4.42 -26.84 -13.77
C ILE A 529 4.13 -27.87 -14.85
N TYR A 530 5.03 -28.82 -15.09
CA TYR A 530 4.85 -29.97 -16.01
C TYR A 530 4.23 -29.60 -17.38
N GLY A 531 4.62 -28.48 -17.97
CA GLY A 531 4.12 -28.02 -19.27
C GLY A 531 2.90 -27.08 -19.22
N CYS A 532 2.38 -26.76 -18.03
CA CYS A 532 1.39 -25.70 -17.86
C CYS A 532 1.94 -24.33 -18.34
N ASP A 533 1.05 -23.46 -18.82
CA ASP A 533 1.41 -22.12 -19.27
C ASP A 533 2.03 -21.31 -18.11
N PRO A 534 3.33 -20.94 -18.18
CA PRO A 534 4.01 -20.22 -17.12
C PRO A 534 3.35 -18.89 -16.76
N ASN A 535 2.70 -18.22 -17.72
CA ASN A 535 1.98 -16.98 -17.47
C ASN A 535 0.73 -17.21 -16.62
N GLU A 536 -0.06 -18.22 -16.93
CA GLU A 536 -1.22 -18.55 -16.11
C GLU A 536 -0.82 -19.10 -14.74
N VAL A 537 0.28 -19.86 -14.65
CA VAL A 537 0.86 -20.26 -13.37
C VAL A 537 1.22 -19.05 -12.51
N LEU A 538 1.90 -18.05 -13.07
CA LEU A 538 2.25 -16.82 -12.34
C LEU A 538 1.01 -16.08 -11.81
N ASN A 539 -0.13 -16.12 -12.52
CA ASN A 539 -1.39 -15.54 -12.03
C ASN A 539 -1.93 -16.28 -10.80
N VAL A 540 -1.79 -17.61 -10.76
CA VAL A 540 -2.17 -18.42 -9.60
C VAL A 540 -1.22 -18.19 -8.43
N LEU A 541 0.10 -18.21 -8.67
CA LEU A 541 1.14 -17.96 -7.67
C LEU A 541 0.96 -16.60 -6.96
N GLU A 542 0.56 -15.58 -7.71
CA GLU A 542 0.29 -14.24 -7.20
C GLU A 542 -0.71 -14.21 -6.04
N LYS A 543 -1.66 -15.17 -6.02
CA LYS A 543 -2.73 -15.30 -5.03
C LYS A 543 -2.49 -16.42 -4.02
N ALA A 544 -1.38 -17.14 -4.17
CA ALA A 544 -0.94 -18.19 -3.25
C ALA A 544 -0.14 -17.64 -2.04
N THR A 545 0.02 -16.32 -1.95
CA THR A 545 0.69 -15.59 -0.87
C THR A 545 -0.29 -14.57 -0.28
N VAL A 546 -0.64 -14.68 1.00
CA VAL A 546 -1.70 -13.91 1.69
C VAL A 546 -1.25 -13.42 3.08
N THR A 547 -2.07 -12.61 3.78
CA THR A 547 -1.81 -12.10 5.15
C THR A 547 -3.08 -12.29 6.01
N ALA A 548 -3.00 -12.67 7.31
CA ALA A 548 -4.18 -13.06 8.13
C ALA A 548 -4.49 -12.17 9.39
N HIS A 549 -5.80 -12.10 9.77
CA HIS A 549 -6.59 -10.87 10.06
C HIS A 549 -6.68 -10.03 8.76
N PRO A 550 -7.77 -9.34 8.32
CA PRO A 550 -7.78 -8.76 6.96
C PRO A 550 -6.49 -7.99 6.68
N TYR A 551 -5.99 -7.35 7.74
CA TYR A 551 -4.65 -6.83 7.88
C TYR A 551 -4.07 -7.19 9.26
N PRO A 552 -2.79 -7.59 9.36
CA PRO A 552 -2.19 -7.97 10.64
C PRO A 552 -2.11 -6.80 11.65
N LEU A 553 -2.36 -7.08 12.94
CA LEU A 553 -2.46 -6.10 14.06
C LEU A 553 -1.11 -5.84 14.76
N VAL A 554 -0.62 -4.60 14.78
CA VAL A 554 0.65 -4.25 15.45
C VAL A 554 0.43 -4.26 16.96
N PHE A 555 -0.72 -3.75 17.38
CA PHE A 555 -1.23 -3.95 18.73
C PHE A 555 -2.74 -3.79 18.78
N ALA A 556 -3.35 -4.33 19.83
CA ALA A 556 -4.72 -4.03 20.23
C ALA A 556 -4.78 -3.96 21.76
N THR A 557 -5.46 -2.94 22.28
CA THR A 557 -5.59 -2.64 23.71
C THR A 557 -7.05 -2.42 24.06
N ILE A 558 -7.40 -2.69 25.31
CA ILE A 558 -8.69 -2.28 25.86
C ILE A 558 -8.63 -0.78 26.16
N SER A 559 -9.69 -0.08 25.75
CA SER A 559 -9.95 1.33 25.99
C SER A 559 -11.31 1.48 26.70
N GLY A 560 -11.88 2.69 26.67
CA GLY A 560 -13.20 2.94 27.24
C GLY A 560 -13.27 2.71 28.74
N SER A 561 -14.48 2.48 29.28
CA SER A 561 -14.73 2.44 30.73
C SER A 561 -13.80 1.49 31.51
N HIS A 562 -13.33 0.42 30.87
CA HIS A 562 -12.35 -0.52 31.42
C HIS A 562 -10.97 0.09 31.63
N LEU A 563 -10.43 0.80 30.63
CA LEU A 563 -9.17 1.55 30.77
C LEU A 563 -9.30 2.71 31.75
N LEU A 564 -10.46 3.38 31.75
CA LEU A 564 -10.70 4.58 32.55
C LEU A 564 -10.95 4.29 34.04
N GLY A 565 -11.10 3.02 34.43
CA GLY A 565 -11.23 2.60 35.83
C GLY A 565 -12.66 2.59 36.38
N PHE A 566 -13.69 2.57 35.52
CA PHE A 566 -15.09 2.52 35.96
C PHE A 566 -16.01 1.64 35.06
N PRO A 567 -15.63 0.39 34.73
CA PRO A 567 -16.47 -0.50 33.91
C PRO A 567 -17.68 -1.02 34.71
N SER A 568 -18.89 -0.82 34.20
CA SER A 568 -20.11 -1.47 34.72
C SER A 568 -20.34 -2.84 34.06
N SER A 569 -21.22 -3.67 34.64
CA SER A 569 -21.51 -5.02 34.13
C SER A 569 -22.09 -5.07 32.71
N ASP A 570 -22.65 -3.95 32.24
CA ASP A 570 -23.18 -3.72 30.90
C ASP A 570 -22.22 -2.91 30.00
N SER A 571 -20.95 -2.73 30.41
CA SER A 571 -19.98 -2.02 29.59
C SER A 571 -19.51 -2.87 28.41
N ASP A 572 -19.44 -2.22 27.26
CA ASP A 572 -18.82 -2.71 26.05
C ASP A 572 -17.29 -2.78 26.21
N PHE A 573 -16.69 -3.79 25.57
CA PHE A 573 -15.25 -3.88 25.42
C PHE A 573 -14.80 -3.06 24.21
N ASP A 574 -14.41 -1.82 24.47
CA ASP A 574 -13.74 -0.97 23.50
C ASP A 574 -12.33 -1.51 23.20
N LEU A 575 -12.14 -2.18 22.06
CA LEU A 575 -10.82 -2.54 21.56
C LEU A 575 -10.32 -1.47 20.59
N ARG A 576 -9.11 -0.97 20.85
CA ARG A 576 -8.45 0.04 20.02
C ARG A 576 -7.05 -0.41 19.64
N GLY A 577 -6.65 -0.17 18.39
CA GLY A 577 -5.35 -0.65 17.95
C GLY A 577 -4.90 -0.15 16.58
N MET A 578 -3.82 -0.74 16.11
CA MET A 578 -3.16 -0.38 14.86
C MET A 578 -2.96 -1.63 14.01
N HIS A 579 -3.24 -1.53 12.71
CA HIS A 579 -3.03 -2.60 11.74
C HIS A 579 -2.16 -2.12 10.57
N LEU A 580 -1.65 -3.07 9.78
CA LEU A 580 -0.85 -2.77 8.59
C LEU A 580 -1.62 -3.14 7.33
N LEU A 581 -2.14 -2.17 6.59
CA LEU A 581 -2.75 -2.44 5.27
C LEU A 581 -1.78 -3.19 4.34
N PRO A 582 -2.26 -4.03 3.41
CA PRO A 582 -1.40 -4.71 2.48
C PRO A 582 -0.92 -3.68 1.46
N LEU A 583 0.26 -3.92 0.90
CA LEU A 583 0.89 -2.93 0.06
C LEU A 583 0.00 -2.52 -1.13
N GLU A 584 -0.73 -3.48 -1.71
CA GLU A 584 -1.64 -3.27 -2.83
C GLU A 584 -2.75 -2.23 -2.57
N GLU A 585 -3.24 -2.09 -1.34
CA GLU A 585 -4.24 -1.07 -1.01
C GLU A 585 -3.61 0.29 -0.75
N VAL A 586 -2.37 0.31 -0.24
CA VAL A 586 -1.62 1.55 -0.01
C VAL A 586 -1.14 2.15 -1.33
N VAL A 587 -0.72 1.29 -2.27
CA VAL A 587 -0.14 1.69 -3.56
C VAL A 587 -1.14 1.73 -4.71
N GLY A 588 -2.32 1.15 -4.53
CA GLY A 588 -3.36 1.07 -5.54
C GLY A 588 -3.97 2.42 -5.88
N LEU A 589 -4.76 2.46 -6.96
CA LEU A 589 -5.48 3.66 -7.39
C LEU A 589 -6.73 3.95 -6.53
N ARG A 590 -7.18 2.97 -5.75
CA ARG A 590 -8.34 3.10 -4.85
C ARG A 590 -7.87 3.67 -3.51
N ALA A 591 -8.64 4.60 -2.95
CA ALA A 591 -8.39 5.08 -1.60
C ALA A 591 -8.55 3.91 -0.60
N PRO A 592 -7.51 3.60 0.20
CA PRO A 592 -7.59 2.50 1.15
C PRO A 592 -8.60 2.79 2.26
N LYS A 593 -9.24 1.74 2.79
CA LYS A 593 -10.03 1.85 4.02
C LYS A 593 -9.10 1.77 5.23
N GLU A 594 -8.48 2.90 5.57
CA GLU A 594 -7.48 3.03 6.65
C GLU A 594 -8.05 2.85 8.08
N THR A 595 -9.34 2.53 8.24
CA THR A 595 -9.98 2.35 9.55
C THR A 595 -10.97 1.21 9.48
N ILE A 596 -10.78 0.23 10.35
CA ILE A 596 -11.62 -0.95 10.46
C ILE A 596 -12.39 -0.85 11.77
N GLU A 597 -13.71 -0.85 11.65
CA GLU A 597 -14.68 -0.80 12.75
C GLU A 597 -15.51 -2.08 12.70
N ARG A 598 -15.65 -2.77 13.82
CA ARG A 598 -16.47 -3.98 13.95
C ARG A 598 -17.13 -4.03 15.33
N ASN A 599 -18.45 -4.18 15.33
CA ASN A 599 -19.21 -4.54 16.53
C ASN A 599 -19.39 -6.06 16.52
N ILE A 600 -18.88 -6.74 17.54
CA ILE A 600 -18.90 -8.20 17.68
C ILE A 600 -19.65 -8.54 18.96
N VAL A 601 -20.59 -9.48 18.89
CA VAL A 601 -21.23 -10.07 20.07
C VAL A 601 -20.77 -11.51 20.16
N GLN A 602 -19.99 -11.84 21.19
CA GLN A 602 -19.44 -13.18 21.40
C GLN A 602 -19.66 -13.60 22.85
N ASP A 603 -20.28 -14.75 23.07
CA ASP A 603 -20.60 -15.29 24.41
C ASP A 603 -21.37 -14.30 25.31
N GLY A 604 -22.18 -13.42 24.71
CA GLY A 604 -22.94 -12.38 25.43
C GLY A 604 -22.14 -11.11 25.75
N LEU A 605 -20.87 -11.01 25.33
CA LEU A 605 -20.03 -9.81 25.45
C LEU A 605 -20.12 -8.97 24.17
N GLU A 606 -20.37 -7.67 24.33
CA GLU A 606 -20.30 -6.69 23.24
C GLU A 606 -18.87 -6.14 23.13
N ILE A 607 -18.26 -6.30 21.95
CA ILE A 607 -16.91 -5.84 21.64
C ILE A 607 -16.99 -4.82 20.49
N ASP A 608 -16.56 -3.59 20.74
CA ASP A 608 -16.38 -2.56 19.72
C ASP A 608 -14.90 -2.46 19.35
N LEU A 609 -14.52 -3.01 18.19
CA LEU A 609 -13.16 -2.98 17.67
C LEU A 609 -12.98 -1.84 16.67
N VAL A 610 -12.07 -0.91 16.98
CA VAL A 610 -11.62 0.14 16.05
C VAL A 610 -10.11 0.09 15.89
N THR A 611 -9.63 -0.12 14.68
CA THR A 611 -8.19 -0.08 14.37
C THR A 611 -7.89 0.81 13.19
N HIS A 612 -6.73 1.47 13.20
CA HIS A 612 -6.28 2.29 12.08
C HIS A 612 -5.03 1.70 11.41
N ASP A 613 -4.88 1.97 10.12
CA ASP A 613 -3.63 1.73 9.42
C ASP A 613 -2.46 2.47 10.11
N VAL A 614 -1.28 1.85 10.13
CA VAL A 614 -0.06 2.38 10.75
C VAL A 614 0.26 3.83 10.36
N LYS A 615 0.14 4.22 9.08
CA LYS A 615 0.47 5.58 8.64
C LYS A 615 -0.53 6.56 9.20
N LYS A 616 -1.82 6.25 9.13
CA LYS A 616 -2.90 7.05 9.71
C LYS A 616 -2.72 7.20 11.22
N PHE A 617 -2.41 6.11 11.92
CA PHE A 617 -2.20 6.10 13.36
C PHE A 617 -1.03 7.02 13.78
N TYR A 618 0.10 6.97 13.06
CA TYR A 618 1.25 7.86 13.31
C TYR A 618 0.93 9.32 13.03
N LEU A 619 0.16 9.61 11.97
CA LEU A 619 -0.28 10.97 11.67
C LEU A 619 -1.21 11.52 12.76
N LEU A 620 -2.16 10.72 13.27
CA LEU A 620 -3.01 11.13 14.39
C LEU A 620 -2.19 11.44 15.64
N MET A 621 -1.18 10.62 15.94
CA MET A 621 -0.26 10.84 17.05
C MET A 621 0.57 12.13 16.88
N LEU A 622 1.15 12.36 15.70
CA LEU A 622 1.88 13.60 15.38
C LEU A 622 0.97 14.85 15.38
N GLN A 623 -0.33 14.66 15.16
CA GLN A 623 -1.35 15.71 15.25
C GLN A 623 -1.86 15.96 16.67
N LYS A 624 -1.19 15.41 17.69
CA LYS A 624 -1.44 15.67 19.12
C LYS A 624 -2.77 15.09 19.62
N ASN A 625 -3.20 13.97 19.05
CA ASN A 625 -4.39 13.27 19.52
C ASN A 625 -4.07 12.50 20.82
N GLY A 626 -4.55 13.01 21.95
CA GLY A 626 -4.32 12.41 23.27
C GLY A 626 -4.93 11.02 23.44
N LEU A 627 -6.07 10.74 22.80
CA LEU A 627 -6.72 9.42 22.91
C LEU A 627 -5.89 8.33 22.23
N VAL A 628 -5.16 8.67 21.15
CA VAL A 628 -4.23 7.74 20.50
C VAL A 628 -3.06 7.39 21.44
N LEU A 629 -2.56 8.36 22.21
CA LEU A 629 -1.53 8.09 23.22
C LEU A 629 -2.05 7.20 24.35
N GLU A 630 -3.28 7.45 24.84
CA GLU A 630 -3.92 6.59 25.84
C GLU A 630 -4.04 5.13 25.35
N GLN A 631 -4.30 4.92 24.06
CA GLN A 631 -4.33 3.57 23.46
C GLN A 631 -2.94 2.92 23.46
N ILE A 632 -1.90 3.65 23.04
CA ILE A 632 -0.52 3.13 23.04
C ILE A 632 -0.07 2.76 24.46
N PHE A 633 -0.29 3.65 25.42
CA PHE A 633 0.19 3.47 26.79
C PHE A 633 -0.75 2.65 27.67
N SER A 634 -1.88 2.18 27.15
CA SER A 634 -2.82 1.32 27.89
C SER A 634 -2.09 0.11 28.49
N PRO A 635 -2.25 -0.16 29.80
CA PRO A 635 -1.71 -1.36 30.42
C PRO A 635 -2.51 -2.62 30.06
N LEU A 636 -3.73 -2.44 29.52
CA LEU A 636 -4.65 -3.52 29.17
C LEU A 636 -4.42 -3.98 27.72
N VAL A 637 -3.29 -4.64 27.48
CA VAL A 637 -2.87 -5.10 26.15
C VAL A 637 -3.49 -6.47 25.83
N VAL A 638 -4.26 -6.54 24.74
CA VAL A 638 -4.87 -7.78 24.24
C VAL A 638 -3.98 -8.45 23.19
N HIS A 639 -3.29 -7.65 22.37
CA HIS A 639 -2.35 -8.11 21.35
C HIS A 639 -1.19 -7.12 21.20
N THR A 640 0.02 -7.63 20.96
CA THR A 640 1.23 -6.79 20.79
C THR A 640 2.28 -7.47 19.92
N THR A 641 3.16 -6.67 19.32
CA THR A 641 4.39 -7.10 18.65
C THR A 641 5.61 -6.38 19.23
N PRO A 642 6.87 -6.77 18.89
CA PRO A 642 8.06 -6.02 19.28
C PRO A 642 8.04 -4.56 18.81
N GLU A 643 7.46 -4.30 17.63
CA GLU A 643 7.32 -2.96 17.06
C GLU A 643 6.38 -2.07 17.88
N HIS A 644 5.43 -2.64 18.62
CA HIS A 644 4.63 -1.88 19.59
C HIS A 644 5.48 -1.39 20.77
N ALA A 645 6.45 -2.18 21.25
CA ALA A 645 7.36 -1.73 22.31
C ALA A 645 8.28 -0.60 21.82
N GLU A 646 8.79 -0.71 20.60
CA GLU A 646 9.54 0.37 19.94
C GLU A 646 8.67 1.62 19.74
N LEU A 647 7.41 1.43 19.31
CA LEU A 647 6.45 2.51 19.14
C LEU A 647 6.17 3.24 20.47
N LYS A 648 6.08 2.55 21.62
CA LYS A 648 5.93 3.18 22.94
C LYS A 648 7.07 4.14 23.25
N GLU A 649 8.30 3.76 22.93
CA GLU A 649 9.47 4.63 23.11
C GLU A 649 9.44 5.84 22.16
N LEU A 650 9.09 5.63 20.89
CA LEU A 650 8.92 6.73 19.92
C LEU A 650 7.76 7.68 20.31
N ALA A 651 6.65 7.14 20.84
CA ALA A 651 5.47 7.90 21.22
C ALA A 651 5.76 8.92 22.33
N LYS A 652 6.75 8.68 23.20
CA LYS A 652 7.22 9.68 24.18
C LYS A 652 7.68 10.97 23.49
N GLY A 653 8.35 10.85 22.36
CA GLY A 653 8.77 11.99 21.52
C GLY A 653 7.63 12.67 20.75
N CYS A 654 6.40 12.15 20.82
CA CYS A 654 5.20 12.80 20.28
C CYS A 654 4.48 13.67 21.32
N ILE A 655 4.72 13.45 22.62
CA ILE A 655 4.09 14.20 23.70
C ILE A 655 4.56 15.65 23.65
N THR A 656 3.60 16.58 23.64
CA THR A 656 3.85 18.02 23.57
C THR A 656 2.90 18.76 24.49
N ARG A 657 3.29 19.96 24.94
CA ARG A 657 2.41 20.85 25.73
C ARG A 657 1.09 21.17 25.02
N HIS A 658 1.07 21.12 23.69
CA HIS A 658 -0.12 21.37 22.88
C HIS A 658 -1.20 20.27 22.95
N HIS A 659 -0.95 19.12 23.60
CA HIS A 659 -2.00 18.14 23.90
C HIS A 659 -3.10 18.69 24.81
N VAL A 660 -2.80 19.77 25.57
CA VAL A 660 -3.80 20.50 26.36
C VAL A 660 -5.03 20.89 25.54
N HIS A 661 -4.85 21.29 24.27
CA HIS A 661 -5.98 21.69 23.42
C HIS A 661 -6.89 20.54 23.08
N HIS A 662 -6.33 19.34 22.86
CA HIS A 662 -7.09 18.14 22.56
C HIS A 662 -7.95 17.73 23.76
N TYR A 663 -7.35 17.65 24.95
CA TYR A 663 -8.07 17.28 26.17
C TYR A 663 -9.12 18.31 26.58
N LEU A 664 -8.82 19.61 26.48
CA LEU A 664 -9.81 20.68 26.71
C LEU A 664 -11.00 20.59 25.73
N GLY A 665 -10.73 20.33 24.45
CA GLY A 665 -11.77 20.15 23.44
C GLY A 665 -12.69 18.97 23.75
N PHE A 666 -12.11 17.85 24.18
CA PHE A 666 -12.87 16.67 24.60
C PHE A 666 -13.68 16.94 25.87
N ALA A 667 -13.09 17.54 26.90
CA ALA A 667 -13.75 17.91 28.15
C ALA A 667 -14.97 18.80 27.88
N THR A 668 -14.80 19.82 27.04
CA THR A 668 -15.89 20.74 26.65
C THR A 668 -17.03 20.01 25.95
N THR A 669 -16.72 19.03 25.11
CA THR A 669 -17.72 18.23 24.39
C THR A 669 -18.53 17.36 25.36
N GLN A 670 -17.86 16.69 26.30
CA GLN A 670 -18.54 15.87 27.31
C GLN A 670 -19.35 16.71 28.30
N TRP A 671 -18.85 17.89 28.68
CA TRP A 671 -19.59 18.84 29.51
C TRP A 671 -20.90 19.31 28.85
N LYS A 672 -20.85 19.62 27.54
CA LYS A 672 -22.06 19.95 26.77
C LYS A 672 -23.06 18.79 26.72
N LEU A 673 -22.58 17.56 26.60
CA LEU A 673 -23.42 16.37 26.60
C LEU A 673 -24.11 16.18 27.96
N PHE A 674 -23.34 16.30 29.05
CA PHE A 674 -23.85 16.25 30.42
C PHE A 674 -24.99 17.26 30.64
N ARG A 675 -24.81 18.51 30.20
CA ARG A 675 -25.81 19.58 30.36
C ARG A 675 -27.06 19.42 29.49
N LYS A 676 -27.01 18.63 28.43
CA LYS A 676 -28.13 18.45 27.48
C LYS A 676 -29.11 17.37 27.94
N GLU A 677 -28.70 16.49 28.84
CA GLU A 677 -29.49 15.35 29.28
C GLU A 677 -30.34 15.70 30.50
N GLU A 678 -31.60 15.26 30.51
CA GLU A 678 -32.54 15.48 31.62
C GLU A 678 -33.26 14.17 31.97
N PRO A 679 -32.98 13.56 33.14
CA PRO A 679 -31.91 13.91 34.08
C PRO A 679 -30.50 13.62 33.52
N PRO A 680 -29.45 14.36 33.94
CA PRO A 680 -28.08 14.14 33.49
C PRO A 680 -27.56 12.73 33.81
N ARG A 681 -26.77 12.13 32.92
CA ARG A 681 -26.09 10.85 33.21
C ARG A 681 -24.72 11.07 33.87
N VAL A 682 -24.32 10.11 34.69
CA VAL A 682 -23.00 10.06 35.37
C VAL A 682 -21.85 9.88 34.37
N LYS A 683 -22.05 9.09 33.30
CA LYS A 683 -20.97 8.72 32.34
C LYS A 683 -20.30 9.96 31.70
N PRO A 684 -21.03 10.92 31.09
CA PRO A 684 -20.42 12.14 30.55
C PRO A 684 -19.61 12.93 31.60
N LEU A 685 -20.09 13.01 32.84
CA LEU A 685 -19.42 13.73 33.92
C LEU A 685 -18.11 13.05 34.37
N LEU A 686 -18.10 11.72 34.51
CA LEU A 686 -16.87 10.95 34.76
C LEU A 686 -15.84 11.14 33.64
N TYR A 687 -16.28 11.21 32.37
CA TYR A 687 -15.39 11.47 31.24
C TYR A 687 -14.77 12.87 31.29
N VAL A 688 -15.52 13.89 31.76
CA VAL A 688 -15.01 15.24 31.99
C VAL A 688 -13.89 15.22 33.02
N TYR A 689 -14.12 14.64 34.20
CA TYR A 689 -13.11 14.61 35.26
C TYR A 689 -11.87 13.82 34.83
N ARG A 690 -12.08 12.64 34.24
CA ARG A 690 -11.00 11.82 33.71
C ARG A 690 -10.10 12.59 32.75
N VAL A 691 -10.67 13.20 31.72
CA VAL A 691 -9.84 13.83 30.68
C VAL A 691 -9.11 15.07 31.20
N LEU A 692 -9.73 15.83 32.11
CA LEU A 692 -9.09 17.00 32.72
C LEU A 692 -7.91 16.57 33.60
N LEU A 693 -8.09 15.53 34.42
CA LEU A 693 -7.02 15.00 35.27
C LEU A 693 -5.90 14.34 34.45
N THR A 694 -6.24 13.58 33.39
CA THR A 694 -5.26 13.04 32.43
C THR A 694 -4.42 14.17 31.83
N GLY A 695 -5.07 15.25 31.38
CA GLY A 695 -4.37 16.41 30.82
C GLY A 695 -3.47 17.11 31.83
N ILE A 696 -3.94 17.34 33.06
CA ILE A 696 -3.15 17.93 34.15
C ILE A 696 -1.93 17.06 34.46
N HIS A 697 -2.13 15.76 34.63
CA HIS A 697 -1.05 14.81 34.90
C HIS A 697 -0.01 14.85 33.78
N LEU A 698 -0.45 14.73 32.51
CA LEU A 698 0.44 14.77 31.35
C LEU A 698 1.27 16.05 31.30
N MET A 699 0.65 17.21 31.53
CA MET A 699 1.38 18.49 31.49
C MET A 699 2.45 18.58 32.59
N ARG A 700 2.21 17.98 33.76
CA ARG A 700 3.12 18.02 34.92
C ARG A 700 4.24 16.98 34.84
N THR A 701 3.95 15.77 34.36
CA THR A 701 4.87 14.63 34.43
C THR A 701 5.47 14.25 33.08
N GLY A 702 4.79 14.57 31.99
CA GLY A 702 5.09 14.03 30.65
C GLY A 702 4.63 12.59 30.46
N GLU A 703 3.89 12.01 31.40
CA GLU A 703 3.38 10.65 31.36
C GLU A 703 1.88 10.63 31.06
N VAL A 704 1.42 9.59 30.37
CA VAL A 704 0.00 9.42 30.02
C VAL A 704 -0.64 8.47 31.02
N GLU A 705 -1.61 8.96 31.79
CA GLU A 705 -2.44 8.16 32.68
C GLU A 705 -3.92 8.43 32.37
N ALA A 706 -4.67 7.37 32.10
CA ALA A 706 -6.07 7.42 31.68
C ALA A 706 -7.05 6.93 32.76
N ASN A 707 -6.56 6.17 33.74
CA ASN A 707 -7.37 5.61 34.81
C ASN A 707 -7.73 6.70 35.84
N LEU A 708 -9.02 6.98 35.98
CA LEU A 708 -9.53 8.03 36.85
C LEU A 708 -9.21 7.77 38.33
N LEU A 709 -9.23 6.52 38.77
CA LEU A 709 -8.96 6.17 40.17
C LEU A 709 -7.49 6.42 40.50
N THR A 710 -6.56 5.99 39.63
CA THR A 710 -5.12 6.28 39.77
C THR A 710 -4.87 7.79 39.80
N LEU A 711 -5.50 8.54 38.88
CA LEU A 711 -5.38 10.01 38.86
C LEU A 711 -5.91 10.65 40.15
N ASN A 712 -6.96 10.08 40.74
CA ASN A 712 -7.59 10.61 41.95
C ASN A 712 -6.75 10.37 43.22
N GLU A 713 -5.81 9.42 43.22
CA GLU A 713 -4.86 9.25 44.34
C GLU A 713 -4.06 10.53 44.61
N THR A 714 -3.74 11.28 43.55
CA THR A 714 -3.05 12.57 43.64
C THR A 714 -4.03 13.74 43.68
N ALA A 715 -5.11 13.71 42.90
CA ALA A 715 -6.06 14.82 42.81
C ALA A 715 -6.95 14.97 44.07
N GLN A 716 -7.17 13.88 44.80
CA GLN A 716 -7.91 13.83 46.07
C GLN A 716 -9.30 14.50 46.00
N LEU A 717 -10.04 14.25 44.92
CA LEU A 717 -11.39 14.78 44.71
C LEU A 717 -12.41 13.80 45.33
N PRO A 718 -13.04 14.14 46.47
CA PRO A 718 -13.80 13.19 47.27
C PRO A 718 -15.11 12.71 46.63
N TYR A 719 -15.62 13.44 45.64
CA TYR A 719 -16.86 13.12 44.93
C TYR A 719 -16.66 12.13 43.78
N ILE A 720 -15.42 11.81 43.38
CA ILE A 720 -15.17 10.85 42.30
C ILE A 720 -15.60 9.44 42.70
N ASP A 721 -15.29 9.00 43.92
CA ASP A 721 -15.60 7.64 44.39
C ASP A 721 -17.12 7.40 44.37
N GLU A 722 -17.89 8.38 44.80
CA GLU A 722 -19.36 8.33 44.77
C GLU A 722 -19.89 8.25 43.32
N LEU A 723 -19.35 9.04 42.40
CA LEU A 723 -19.76 9.00 40.99
C LEU A 723 -19.41 7.65 40.33
N VAL A 724 -18.24 7.09 40.64
CA VAL A 724 -17.83 5.77 40.15
C VAL A 724 -18.75 4.69 40.71
N GLU A 725 -19.02 4.67 42.02
CA GLU A 725 -19.93 3.70 42.64
C GLU A 725 -21.33 3.75 42.01
N ARG A 726 -21.86 4.96 41.79
CA ARG A 726 -23.14 5.15 41.07
C ARG A 726 -23.10 4.54 39.67
N LYS A 727 -22.02 4.74 38.92
CA LYS A 727 -21.87 4.14 37.57
C LYS A 727 -21.78 2.62 37.60
N LEU A 728 -21.10 2.04 38.59
CA LEU A 728 -20.93 0.58 38.73
C LEU A 728 -22.26 -0.12 39.08
N SER A 729 -23.15 0.56 39.81
CA SER A 729 -24.40 0.01 40.33
C SER A 729 -25.55 -0.17 39.30
N GLY A 730 -25.31 0.06 38.01
CA GLY A 730 -26.23 -0.26 36.90
C GLY A 730 -26.99 0.93 36.28
N ALA A 731 -27.68 0.68 35.16
CA ALA A 731 -28.26 1.71 34.28
C ALA A 731 -29.30 2.64 34.95
N GLU A 732 -30.09 2.15 35.91
CA GLU A 732 -31.09 2.97 36.63
C GLU A 732 -30.46 4.01 37.56
N LYS A 733 -29.28 3.72 38.14
CA LYS A 733 -28.52 4.64 39.01
C LYS A 733 -27.49 5.48 38.26
N GLY A 734 -27.37 5.27 36.94
CA GLY A 734 -26.54 6.10 36.07
C GLY A 734 -27.12 7.48 35.78
N ARG A 735 -28.35 7.77 36.20
CA ARG A 735 -29.00 9.09 36.14
C ARG A 735 -28.82 9.84 37.45
N LEU A 736 -28.69 11.15 37.35
CA LEU A 736 -28.48 12.04 38.47
C LEU A 736 -29.73 12.88 38.73
N ASP A 737 -30.71 12.31 39.44
CA ASP A 737 -31.99 12.97 39.72
C ASP A 737 -31.87 14.14 40.73
N SER A 738 -30.73 14.25 41.43
CA SER A 738 -30.45 15.27 42.45
C SER A 738 -28.98 15.76 42.39
N VAL A 739 -28.45 15.99 41.19
CA VAL A 739 -27.08 16.54 41.03
C VAL A 739 -27.04 18.05 41.26
N ASP A 740 -26.05 18.48 42.05
CA ASP A 740 -25.65 19.87 42.16
C ASP A 740 -24.84 20.27 40.91
N VAL A 741 -25.56 20.63 39.84
CA VAL A 741 -24.96 21.04 38.56
C VAL A 741 -24.04 22.24 38.74
N ASP A 742 -24.42 23.19 39.61
CA ASP A 742 -23.63 24.40 39.87
C ASP A 742 -22.28 24.07 40.53
N PHE A 743 -22.26 23.07 41.43
CA PHE A 743 -21.01 22.54 41.98
C PHE A 743 -20.11 21.96 40.90
N HIS A 744 -20.65 21.09 40.04
CA HIS A 744 -19.85 20.48 38.97
C HIS A 744 -19.40 21.49 37.92
N GLU A 745 -20.16 22.57 37.68
CA GLU A 745 -19.76 23.66 36.77
C GLU A 745 -18.55 24.42 37.34
N ARG A 746 -18.57 24.74 38.64
CA ARG A 746 -17.41 25.35 39.30
C ARG A 746 -16.18 24.46 39.26
N GLU A 747 -16.33 23.16 39.51
CA GLU A 747 -15.21 22.21 39.45
C GLU A 747 -14.68 22.01 38.02
N PHE A 748 -15.56 21.99 37.02
CA PHE A 748 -15.17 21.98 35.62
C PHE A 748 -14.30 23.19 35.27
N GLU A 749 -14.75 24.41 35.61
CA GLU A 749 -14.00 25.64 35.36
C GLU A 749 -12.67 25.66 36.12
N ARG A 750 -12.66 25.23 37.38
CA ARG A 750 -11.44 25.13 38.20
C ARG A 750 -10.39 24.22 37.56
N LEU A 751 -10.78 23.01 37.18
CA LEU A 751 -9.87 22.03 36.57
C LEU A 751 -9.44 22.43 35.15
N VAL A 752 -10.31 23.09 34.37
CA VAL A 752 -9.93 23.68 33.09
C VAL A 752 -8.82 24.72 33.25
N ASN A 753 -8.93 25.59 34.26
CA ASN A 753 -7.91 26.58 34.54
C ASN A 753 -6.62 25.94 35.07
N GLU A 754 -6.73 24.95 35.95
CA GLU A 754 -5.58 24.20 36.46
C GLU A 754 -4.79 23.52 35.33
N MET A 755 -5.47 22.91 34.36
CA MET A 755 -4.81 22.30 33.20
C MET A 755 -4.12 23.33 32.31
N LYS A 756 -4.71 24.52 32.12
CA LYS A 756 -4.07 25.62 31.37
C LYS A 756 -2.81 26.08 32.07
N THR A 757 -2.86 26.30 33.38
CA THR A 757 -1.69 26.66 34.19
C THR A 757 -0.62 25.58 34.10
N ALA A 758 -0.99 24.30 34.23
CA ALA A 758 -0.05 23.19 34.09
C ALA A 758 0.61 23.16 32.70
N ALA A 759 -0.13 23.49 31.63
CA ALA A 759 0.42 23.59 30.27
C ALA A 759 1.37 24.78 30.10
N ASP A 760 1.07 25.92 30.71
CA ASP A 760 1.93 27.11 30.69
C ASP A 760 3.25 26.87 31.45
N GLU A 761 3.20 26.08 32.53
CA GLU A 761 4.36 25.71 33.36
C GLU A 761 5.10 24.46 32.85
N SER A 762 4.55 23.75 31.87
CA SER A 762 5.09 22.48 31.39
C SER A 762 6.45 22.64 30.70
N THR A 763 7.36 21.70 30.97
CA THR A 763 8.66 21.60 30.28
C THR A 763 8.59 20.81 28.97
N LEU A 764 7.40 20.34 28.58
CA LEU A 764 7.20 19.58 27.35
C LEU A 764 7.47 20.44 26.11
N SER A 765 8.03 19.82 25.07
CA SER A 765 8.26 20.47 23.78
C SER A 765 6.96 20.97 23.15
N GLU A 766 7.05 22.02 22.34
CA GLU A 766 5.94 22.52 21.51
C GLU A 766 5.72 21.69 20.24
N ARG A 767 6.76 20.97 19.79
CA ARG A 767 6.77 20.17 18.55
C ARG A 767 7.18 18.72 18.83
N PRO A 768 6.57 17.74 18.14
CA PRO A 768 7.00 16.35 18.25
C PRO A 768 8.39 16.17 17.62
N SER A 769 9.23 15.34 18.24
CA SER A 769 10.58 14.99 17.76
C SER A 769 10.66 13.60 17.12
N ALA A 770 9.63 12.77 17.31
CA ALA A 770 9.65 11.36 16.90
C ALA A 770 9.39 11.11 15.40
N LYS A 771 9.17 12.16 14.59
CA LYS A 771 8.74 12.02 13.18
C LYS A 771 9.69 11.13 12.36
N ASP A 772 11.00 11.36 12.49
CA ASP A 772 12.00 10.62 11.73
C ASP A 772 12.02 9.14 12.14
N GLY A 773 11.97 8.85 13.45
CA GLY A 773 11.91 7.48 13.98
C GLY A 773 10.61 6.76 13.60
N LEU A 774 9.47 7.47 13.61
CA LEU A 774 8.19 6.92 13.14
C LEU A 774 8.18 6.68 11.63
N SER A 775 8.86 7.52 10.86
CA SER A 775 9.01 7.32 9.42
C SER A 775 9.86 6.09 9.13
N ASP A 776 10.98 5.92 9.84
CA ASP A 776 11.82 4.73 9.74
C ASP A 776 11.03 3.46 10.13
N LEU A 777 10.32 3.50 11.27
CA LEU A 777 9.49 2.38 11.70
C LEU A 777 8.35 2.09 10.72
N LEU A 778 7.71 3.10 10.13
CA LEU A 778 6.68 2.93 9.10
C LEU A 778 7.23 2.23 7.86
N VAL A 779 8.38 2.69 7.37
CA VAL A 779 9.06 2.07 6.22
C VAL A 779 9.40 0.62 6.55
N ARG A 780 10.04 0.36 7.71
CA ARG A 780 10.35 -1.00 8.17
C ARG A 780 9.12 -1.88 8.34
N LEU A 781 8.00 -1.37 8.83
CA LEU A 781 6.76 -2.14 8.95
C LEU A 781 6.16 -2.48 7.58
N ARG A 782 6.35 -1.62 6.57
CA ARG A 782 5.85 -1.84 5.20
C ARG A 782 6.77 -2.72 4.36
N THR A 783 8.07 -2.69 4.61
CA THR A 783 9.10 -3.40 3.82
C THR A 783 9.58 -4.66 4.51
N GLY A 784 9.61 -4.65 5.84
CA GLY A 784 10.00 -5.75 6.69
C GLY A 784 8.79 -6.60 7.01
N GLY A 785 8.80 -7.81 6.48
CA GLY A 785 7.96 -8.88 6.97
C GLY A 785 7.86 -8.91 8.48
N TRP A 786 6.64 -9.03 8.99
CA TRP A 786 6.31 -9.20 10.39
C TRP A 786 7.24 -10.22 11.04
N LYS A 787 8.11 -9.76 11.94
CA LYS A 787 8.79 -10.64 12.89
C LYS A 787 7.75 -11.03 13.95
N LYS A 788 6.95 -12.06 13.68
CA LYS A 788 6.29 -12.79 14.77
C LYS A 788 7.24 -13.87 15.30
N LEU A 789 7.38 -13.86 16.62
CA LEU A 789 7.91 -14.96 17.44
C LEU A 789 7.14 -16.26 17.17
#